data_AF-A0A967G6P6-F1
#
_entry.id   AF-A0A967G6P6-F1
#
_cell.length_a   1.000
_cell.length_b   1.000
_cell.length_c   1.000
_cell.angle_alpha   90.00
_cell.angle_beta   90.00
_cell.angle_gamma   90.00
#
_symmetry.space_group_name_H-M   'P 1'
#
loop_
_entity.id
_entity.type
_entity.pdbx_description
1 polymer ?
#
loop_
_entity_poly.entity_id
_entity_poly.type
_entity_poly.pdbx_seq_one_letter_code
_entity_poly.pdbx_strand_id
1 'polypeptide(L)'
;TLNDTSNDADTIDLRARNAADGADAAGAISFVDADGVDIAKISTTSPATVTAGDAILVSGSISAGGSTATLTAAGDITINANITDSMAIDAHSGTDGTGDVTFGAGVTLDAPTINLRSGDGPGGAANAEVDIMTNTPTIIADTLTIQHDGQMGDSVTPWNPNVTNNASIDLILLSDESSIYTTDADSWQSITAEAKDNIELSGSGDIKIAATGLLSHEGGVKVISDGGSIYTPGAGDTLNAPITGYSDEEGGVGVDLPFAEWAPLGTGTKAAIVIQSKSQDLKLGPDATLTANGTYNPLDVDDRGSVAFVNGNPIDVAIYLGSFSVSWKWPPDWWLIFNGANVEMGSGSVSIDNKSGIGTLVIDAYDTVTFTNDFETSLQAIRPDNVRRLEVVSRKSPDLTTAIVWETLPHAMDPGKIAGGFFNGTYVLRGEQELDLFWFIITNSAKLLDWSDPVPLVPPKLTEPEEQGEVEEPDTDALIALLEELGIGVQPYLASAYRHERSGINTLNTDLRLFKAAEKLQKLIPVLEDTEGQRISALRVVVGQFFSTLASISDEQMASFRQELARHVDDGTDYDLAGQTIASLTDYVEILSTDIGWPTDRSMAFVMGRYIPRLTEGDAIRTAVVQIQLQEALGM
;
A
#
# COMPACT_ATOMS: atom_id res chain seq x y z
N THR A 1 -34.01 -17.71 -49.09
CA THR A 1 -34.54 -17.84 -47.73
C THR A 1 -35.35 -19.12 -47.63
N LEU A 2 -35.07 -19.91 -46.60
CA LEU A 2 -35.73 -21.14 -46.20
C LEU A 2 -35.86 -21.06 -44.67
N ASN A 3 -36.75 -20.18 -44.17
CA ASN A 3 -36.82 -19.77 -42.77
C ASN A 3 -38.02 -20.35 -42.02
N ASP A 4 -38.48 -21.52 -42.42
CA ASP A 4 -39.55 -22.24 -41.74
C ASP A 4 -38.94 -23.08 -40.62
N THR A 5 -39.45 -22.95 -39.39
CA THR A 5 -38.99 -23.74 -38.23
C THR A 5 -39.32 -25.23 -38.33
N SER A 6 -40.04 -25.65 -39.36
CA SER A 6 -40.35 -27.05 -39.67
C SER A 6 -39.46 -27.67 -40.75
N ASN A 7 -38.52 -26.91 -41.31
CA ASN A 7 -37.46 -27.52 -42.12
C ASN A 7 -36.69 -28.51 -41.26
N ASP A 8 -36.34 -29.65 -41.84
CA ASP A 8 -35.68 -30.76 -41.16
C ASP A 8 -34.75 -31.37 -42.22
N ALA A 9 -33.51 -30.88 -42.23
CA ALA A 9 -32.50 -31.28 -43.20
C ALA A 9 -31.22 -31.68 -42.48
N ASP A 10 -30.87 -32.97 -42.57
CA ASP A 10 -29.61 -33.50 -42.05
C ASP A 10 -28.36 -32.76 -42.58
N THR A 11 -28.40 -32.31 -43.84
CA THR A 11 -27.25 -31.66 -44.50
C THR A 11 -27.69 -30.64 -45.53
N ILE A 12 -27.02 -29.48 -45.55
CA ILE A 12 -27.30 -28.39 -46.48
C ILE A 12 -26.09 -27.98 -47.34
N ASP A 13 -26.37 -27.68 -48.60
CA ASP A 13 -25.47 -26.98 -49.54
C ASP A 13 -26.25 -25.80 -50.14
N LEU A 14 -25.98 -24.59 -49.65
CA LEU A 14 -26.72 -23.39 -50.01
C LEU A 14 -25.83 -22.42 -50.79
N ARG A 15 -26.23 -22.05 -52.01
CA ARG A 15 -25.44 -21.16 -52.86
C ARG A 15 -26.30 -20.11 -53.53
N ALA A 16 -25.85 -18.85 -53.49
CA ALA A 16 -26.37 -17.78 -54.33
C ALA A 16 -25.43 -17.63 -55.53
N ARG A 17 -25.92 -17.94 -56.73
CA ARG A 17 -25.10 -18.02 -57.96
C ARG A 17 -25.53 -16.95 -58.97
N ASN A 18 -24.58 -16.48 -59.77
CA ASN A 18 -24.89 -15.56 -60.86
C ASN A 18 -25.65 -16.27 -62.00
N ALA A 19 -26.21 -15.51 -62.94
CA ALA A 19 -26.99 -16.07 -64.04
C ALA A 19 -26.20 -17.04 -64.97
N ALA A 20 -24.87 -16.95 -64.97
CA ALA A 20 -23.98 -17.83 -65.74
C ALA A 20 -23.52 -19.07 -64.94
N ASP A 21 -23.94 -19.19 -63.67
CA ASP A 21 -23.50 -20.19 -62.70
C ASP A 21 -21.98 -20.34 -62.57
N GLY A 22 -21.23 -19.28 -62.89
CA GLY A 22 -19.77 -19.29 -62.87
C GLY A 22 -19.17 -18.75 -61.57
N ALA A 23 -19.91 -17.91 -60.86
CA ALA A 23 -19.46 -17.27 -59.62
C ALA A 23 -20.62 -17.11 -58.64
N ASP A 24 -20.28 -16.88 -57.38
CA ASP A 24 -21.25 -16.50 -56.37
C ASP A 24 -21.79 -15.10 -56.68
N ALA A 25 -23.06 -14.90 -56.35
CA ALA A 25 -23.77 -13.65 -56.53
C ALA A 25 -24.27 -13.10 -55.19
N ALA A 26 -24.67 -11.83 -55.21
CA ALA A 26 -25.33 -11.20 -54.08
C ALA A 26 -26.72 -11.80 -53.92
N GLY A 27 -26.89 -12.62 -52.90
CA GLY A 27 -28.18 -13.16 -52.47
C GLY A 27 -28.07 -13.63 -51.04
N ALA A 28 -28.81 -12.98 -50.13
CA ALA A 28 -28.79 -13.37 -48.73
C ALA A 28 -29.30 -14.80 -48.57
N ILE A 29 -28.54 -15.61 -47.82
CA ILE A 29 -28.92 -16.97 -47.45
C ILE A 29 -29.42 -16.90 -46.01
N SER A 30 -30.60 -17.46 -45.79
CA SER A 30 -31.17 -17.62 -44.44
C SER A 30 -31.86 -18.97 -44.44
N PHE A 31 -31.44 -19.82 -43.50
CA PHE A 31 -31.92 -21.17 -43.29
C PHE A 31 -32.23 -21.36 -41.81
N VAL A 32 -33.38 -21.92 -41.52
CA VAL A 32 -33.77 -22.37 -40.18
C VAL A 32 -34.00 -23.86 -40.27
N ASP A 33 -33.51 -24.61 -39.29
CA ASP A 33 -33.72 -26.04 -39.12
C ASP A 33 -34.41 -26.33 -37.79
N ALA A 34 -35.26 -27.36 -37.77
CA ALA A 34 -36.05 -27.76 -36.61
C ALA A 34 -35.20 -28.47 -35.54
N ASP A 35 -34.17 -29.20 -35.96
CA ASP A 35 -33.22 -29.90 -35.08
C ASP A 35 -31.77 -29.52 -35.44
N GLY A 36 -30.92 -30.48 -35.79
CA GLY A 36 -29.50 -30.29 -36.02
C GLY A 36 -29.12 -30.43 -37.48
N VAL A 37 -28.16 -29.63 -37.95
CA VAL A 37 -27.79 -29.58 -39.37
C VAL A 37 -26.30 -29.63 -39.60
N ASP A 38 -25.88 -30.40 -40.61
CA ASP A 38 -24.55 -30.34 -41.20
C ASP A 38 -24.49 -29.33 -42.37
N ILE A 39 -23.61 -28.34 -42.27
CA ILE A 39 -23.30 -27.38 -43.32
C ILE A 39 -22.18 -27.96 -44.19
N ALA A 40 -22.57 -28.63 -45.27
CA ALA A 40 -21.63 -29.13 -46.27
C ALA A 40 -21.06 -28.00 -47.15
N LYS A 41 -21.80 -26.90 -47.35
CA LYS A 41 -21.29 -25.68 -48.00
C LYS A 41 -22.26 -24.50 -47.89
N ILE A 42 -21.72 -23.30 -47.71
CA ILE A 42 -22.42 -22.04 -48.00
C ILE A 42 -21.56 -21.15 -48.90
N SER A 43 -22.15 -20.60 -49.97
CA SER A 43 -21.44 -19.75 -50.94
C SER A 43 -22.32 -18.58 -51.37
N THR A 44 -21.98 -17.36 -50.97
CA THR A 44 -22.69 -16.13 -51.36
C THR A 44 -21.80 -14.90 -51.22
N THR A 45 -22.13 -13.79 -51.87
CA THR A 45 -21.50 -12.46 -51.64
C THR A 45 -22.39 -11.54 -50.80
N SER A 46 -23.24 -12.11 -49.95
CA SER A 46 -24.22 -11.44 -49.09
C SER A 46 -24.27 -12.17 -47.73
N PRO A 47 -24.99 -11.66 -46.71
CA PRO A 47 -25.07 -12.37 -45.43
C PRO A 47 -25.58 -13.80 -45.56
N ALA A 48 -25.09 -14.67 -44.68
CA ALA A 48 -25.54 -16.04 -44.52
C ALA A 48 -25.91 -16.29 -43.06
N THR A 49 -27.14 -16.72 -42.83
CA THR A 49 -27.65 -17.04 -41.48
C THR A 49 -28.15 -18.48 -41.46
N VAL A 50 -27.67 -19.25 -40.50
CA VAL A 50 -28.17 -20.59 -40.17
C VAL A 50 -28.58 -20.61 -38.71
N THR A 51 -29.82 -21.03 -38.46
CA THR A 51 -30.35 -21.26 -37.12
C THR A 51 -30.80 -22.70 -37.01
N ALA A 52 -30.33 -23.44 -36.01
CA ALA A 52 -30.68 -24.84 -35.78
C ALA A 52 -31.33 -24.99 -34.40
N GLY A 53 -32.35 -25.86 -34.30
CA GLY A 53 -33.02 -26.22 -33.06
C GLY A 53 -32.23 -27.17 -32.15
N ASP A 54 -31.10 -27.68 -32.64
CA ASP A 54 -30.11 -28.50 -31.95
C ASP A 54 -28.69 -28.10 -32.45
N ALA A 55 -27.74 -29.04 -32.56
CA ALA A 55 -26.36 -28.78 -32.94
C ALA A 55 -26.16 -28.36 -34.42
N ILE A 56 -25.12 -27.55 -34.68
CA ILE A 56 -24.61 -27.27 -36.02
C ILE A 56 -23.24 -27.93 -36.18
N LEU A 57 -23.10 -28.73 -37.25
CA LEU A 57 -21.80 -29.20 -37.74
C LEU A 57 -21.43 -28.40 -38.98
N VAL A 58 -20.21 -27.86 -39.05
CA VAL A 58 -19.68 -27.22 -40.27
C VAL A 58 -18.66 -28.17 -40.90
N SER A 59 -19.12 -29.12 -41.72
CA SER A 59 -18.23 -30.07 -42.42
C SER A 59 -17.59 -29.51 -43.68
N GLY A 60 -18.16 -28.44 -44.25
CA GLY A 60 -17.61 -27.77 -45.42
C GLY A 60 -17.63 -26.25 -45.34
N SER A 61 -16.88 -25.62 -46.24
CA SER A 61 -16.54 -24.20 -46.14
C SER A 61 -17.77 -23.28 -46.21
N ILE A 62 -17.73 -22.22 -45.41
CA ILE A 62 -18.68 -21.10 -45.48
C ILE A 62 -17.95 -19.89 -46.06
N SER A 63 -18.49 -19.32 -47.13
CA SER A 63 -18.01 -18.08 -47.74
C SER A 63 -19.18 -17.11 -47.90
N ALA A 64 -19.21 -16.05 -47.08
CA ALA A 64 -20.23 -15.00 -47.09
C ALA A 64 -19.58 -13.63 -47.34
N GLY A 65 -19.42 -13.25 -48.60
CA GLY A 65 -18.55 -12.13 -48.98
C GLY A 65 -19.13 -10.72 -48.80
N GLY A 66 -20.26 -10.54 -48.12
CA GLY A 66 -20.97 -9.24 -48.14
C GLY A 66 -21.69 -8.80 -46.87
N SER A 67 -21.53 -9.49 -45.73
CA SER A 67 -21.96 -8.98 -44.42
C SER A 67 -21.45 -9.85 -43.27
N THR A 68 -22.27 -10.77 -42.77
CA THR A 68 -21.97 -11.56 -41.59
C THR A 68 -22.38 -13.00 -41.87
N ALA A 69 -21.52 -13.94 -41.49
CA ALA A 69 -21.83 -15.34 -41.38
C ALA A 69 -22.32 -15.58 -39.95
N THR A 70 -23.61 -15.85 -39.78
CA THR A 70 -24.24 -16.06 -38.47
C THR A 70 -24.65 -17.52 -38.33
N LEU A 71 -24.14 -18.18 -37.30
CA LEU A 71 -24.50 -19.52 -36.88
C LEU A 71 -25.13 -19.45 -35.49
N THR A 72 -26.34 -19.96 -35.34
CA THR A 72 -27.02 -20.05 -34.05
C THR A 72 -27.55 -21.46 -33.86
N ALA A 73 -27.06 -22.16 -32.85
CA ALA A 73 -27.48 -23.52 -32.52
C ALA A 73 -28.07 -23.53 -31.11
N ALA A 74 -29.14 -24.29 -30.88
CA ALA A 74 -29.58 -24.55 -29.50
C ALA A 74 -28.68 -25.58 -28.80
N GLY A 75 -27.94 -26.40 -29.57
CA GLY A 75 -26.90 -27.30 -29.10
C GLY A 75 -25.48 -26.79 -29.43
N ASP A 76 -24.54 -27.70 -29.56
CA ASP A 76 -23.14 -27.39 -29.87
C ASP A 76 -22.97 -26.83 -31.29
N ILE A 77 -21.94 -26.01 -31.49
CA ILE A 77 -21.41 -25.66 -32.82
C ILE A 77 -20.04 -26.32 -32.97
N THR A 78 -19.91 -27.25 -33.91
CA THR A 78 -18.62 -27.85 -34.28
C THR A 78 -18.16 -27.33 -35.64
N ILE A 79 -17.09 -26.54 -35.68
CA ILE A 79 -16.55 -25.98 -36.92
C ILE A 79 -15.40 -26.83 -37.41
N ASN A 80 -15.58 -27.64 -38.45
CA ASN A 80 -14.55 -28.52 -39.03
C ASN A 80 -14.02 -28.03 -40.39
N ALA A 81 -14.48 -26.88 -40.86
CA ALA A 81 -14.07 -26.28 -42.12
C ALA A 81 -13.94 -24.76 -41.99
N ASN A 82 -13.20 -24.16 -42.92
CA ASN A 82 -12.92 -22.72 -42.89
C ASN A 82 -14.19 -21.89 -43.09
N ILE A 83 -14.22 -20.76 -42.39
CA ILE A 83 -15.25 -19.73 -42.54
C ILE A 83 -14.53 -18.45 -42.96
N THR A 84 -15.00 -17.84 -44.05
CA THR A 84 -14.48 -16.57 -44.55
C THR A 84 -15.63 -15.59 -44.78
N ASP A 85 -15.52 -14.42 -44.18
CA ASP A 85 -16.47 -13.32 -44.33
C ASP A 85 -15.71 -11.99 -44.45
N SER A 86 -16.28 -11.01 -45.17
CA SER A 86 -15.66 -9.70 -45.36
C SER A 86 -15.98 -8.69 -44.26
N MET A 87 -16.93 -8.97 -43.36
CA MET A 87 -17.18 -8.12 -42.18
C MET A 87 -17.13 -8.91 -40.87
N ALA A 88 -17.92 -9.97 -40.72
CA ALA A 88 -17.98 -10.67 -39.43
C ALA A 88 -18.35 -12.16 -39.49
N ILE A 89 -17.88 -12.90 -38.49
CA ILE A 89 -18.32 -14.27 -38.17
C ILE A 89 -18.92 -14.23 -36.77
N ASP A 90 -20.18 -14.65 -36.66
CA ASP A 90 -20.90 -14.79 -35.39
C ASP A 90 -21.28 -16.26 -35.20
N ALA A 91 -20.76 -16.92 -34.17
CA ALA A 91 -21.15 -18.27 -33.79
C ALA A 91 -21.67 -18.25 -32.35
N HIS A 92 -22.93 -18.67 -32.18
CA HIS A 92 -23.60 -18.76 -30.88
C HIS A 92 -24.19 -20.15 -30.70
N SER A 93 -23.58 -20.95 -29.83
CA SER A 93 -24.09 -22.26 -29.43
C SER A 93 -24.85 -22.17 -28.12
N GLY A 94 -25.86 -23.02 -27.98
CA GLY A 94 -26.44 -23.36 -26.69
C GLY A 94 -27.50 -22.45 -26.11
N THR A 95 -28.02 -22.96 -24.98
CA THR A 95 -28.71 -22.22 -23.91
C THR A 95 -27.92 -22.42 -22.60
N ASP A 96 -28.15 -21.61 -21.57
CA ASP A 96 -27.41 -21.47 -20.31
C ASP A 96 -26.80 -22.79 -19.84
N GLY A 97 -25.47 -22.84 -19.81
CA GLY A 97 -24.67 -23.98 -19.36
C GLY A 97 -24.62 -25.19 -20.28
N THR A 98 -25.04 -25.06 -21.54
CA THR A 98 -24.92 -26.08 -22.59
C THR A 98 -24.51 -25.45 -23.92
N GLY A 99 -23.99 -26.24 -24.87
CA GLY A 99 -23.68 -25.78 -26.22
C GLY A 99 -22.28 -25.20 -26.32
N ASP A 100 -21.31 -26.04 -26.65
CA ASP A 100 -19.92 -25.62 -26.86
C ASP A 100 -19.70 -25.10 -28.29
N VAL A 101 -18.74 -24.19 -28.45
CA VAL A 101 -18.15 -23.88 -29.76
C VAL A 101 -16.81 -24.58 -29.86
N THR A 102 -16.69 -25.57 -30.74
CA THR A 102 -15.47 -26.38 -30.90
C THR A 102 -14.93 -26.33 -32.33
N PHE A 103 -13.64 -26.63 -32.49
CA PHE A 103 -12.94 -26.51 -33.78
C PHE A 103 -12.24 -27.81 -34.18
N GLY A 104 -12.32 -28.13 -35.46
CA GLY A 104 -11.50 -29.16 -36.09
C GLY A 104 -10.05 -28.72 -36.29
N ALA A 105 -9.18 -29.69 -36.55
CA ALA A 105 -7.77 -29.42 -36.83
C ALA A 105 -7.59 -28.59 -38.12
N GLY A 106 -6.82 -27.49 -38.02
CA GLY A 106 -6.46 -26.66 -39.18
C GLY A 106 -7.55 -25.72 -39.68
N VAL A 107 -8.61 -25.50 -38.88
CA VAL A 107 -9.67 -24.53 -39.20
C VAL A 107 -9.10 -23.12 -39.21
N THR A 108 -9.53 -22.32 -40.19
CA THR A 108 -9.29 -20.88 -40.25
C THR A 108 -10.62 -20.13 -40.18
N LEU A 109 -10.70 -19.17 -39.28
CA LEU A 109 -11.72 -18.13 -39.26
C LEU A 109 -11.10 -16.83 -39.76
N ASP A 110 -11.63 -16.28 -40.84
CA ASP A 110 -11.09 -15.08 -41.50
C ASP A 110 -12.22 -14.07 -41.69
N ALA A 111 -12.25 -13.07 -40.80
CA ALA A 111 -13.14 -11.93 -40.86
C ALA A 111 -12.62 -10.80 -39.95
N PRO A 112 -12.83 -9.52 -40.29
CA PRO A 112 -12.42 -8.39 -39.44
C PRO A 112 -12.91 -8.49 -37.99
N THR A 113 -14.13 -9.00 -37.78
CA THR A 113 -14.70 -9.23 -36.45
C THR A 113 -15.14 -10.69 -36.30
N ILE A 114 -14.72 -11.33 -35.22
CA ILE A 114 -15.13 -12.70 -34.90
C ILE A 114 -15.72 -12.71 -33.50
N ASN A 115 -16.97 -13.14 -33.37
CA ASN A 115 -17.68 -13.30 -32.12
C ASN A 115 -18.02 -14.77 -31.91
N LEU A 116 -17.45 -15.36 -30.85
CA LEU A 116 -17.69 -16.74 -30.45
C LEU A 116 -18.35 -16.73 -29.09
N ARG A 117 -19.54 -17.32 -29.01
CA ARG A 117 -20.35 -17.40 -27.80
C ARG A 117 -20.82 -18.82 -27.56
N SER A 118 -20.59 -19.31 -26.35
CA SER A 118 -21.12 -20.57 -25.85
C SER A 118 -22.03 -20.30 -24.66
N GLY A 119 -23.30 -20.70 -24.77
CA GLY A 119 -24.35 -20.45 -23.78
C GLY A 119 -25.20 -19.20 -24.03
N ASP A 120 -26.32 -19.01 -23.32
CA ASP A 120 -27.25 -17.88 -23.54
C ASP A 120 -27.34 -16.82 -22.42
N GLY A 121 -26.46 -16.88 -21.41
CA GLY A 121 -26.41 -15.91 -20.31
C GLY A 121 -26.35 -16.54 -18.90
N PRO A 122 -26.78 -15.80 -17.85
CA PRO A 122 -26.58 -16.20 -16.45
C PRO A 122 -27.60 -17.26 -15.98
N GLY A 123 -27.13 -18.47 -15.70
CA GLY A 123 -27.81 -19.47 -14.86
C GLY A 123 -27.61 -20.93 -15.29
N GLY A 124 -26.51 -21.58 -14.90
CA GLY A 124 -26.30 -23.02 -15.13
C GLY A 124 -25.44 -23.72 -14.07
N ALA A 125 -25.44 -25.06 -14.05
CA ALA A 125 -24.49 -25.87 -13.25
C ALA A 125 -23.42 -26.57 -14.11
N ALA A 126 -23.49 -26.35 -15.42
CA ALA A 126 -22.56 -26.86 -16.42
C ALA A 126 -22.00 -25.66 -17.18
N ASN A 127 -20.74 -25.76 -17.61
CA ASN A 127 -20.03 -24.66 -18.27
C ASN A 127 -20.07 -24.93 -19.78
N ALA A 128 -20.66 -24.00 -20.54
CA ALA A 128 -20.51 -23.96 -21.99
C ALA A 128 -19.23 -23.20 -22.33
N GLU A 129 -18.40 -23.75 -23.22
CA GLU A 129 -17.07 -23.20 -23.52
C GLU A 129 -16.83 -22.98 -25.02
N VAL A 130 -16.04 -21.95 -25.34
CA VAL A 130 -15.38 -21.81 -26.65
C VAL A 130 -14.01 -22.47 -26.56
N ASP A 131 -13.89 -23.65 -27.16
CA ASP A 131 -12.68 -24.47 -27.09
C ASP A 131 -11.65 -24.02 -28.13
N ILE A 132 -10.98 -22.91 -27.82
CA ILE A 132 -9.83 -22.39 -28.58
C ILE A 132 -8.48 -22.77 -27.94
N MET A 133 -8.53 -23.45 -26.79
CA MET A 133 -7.38 -23.89 -26.01
C MET A 133 -6.89 -25.27 -26.45
N THR A 134 -7.80 -26.25 -26.59
CA THR A 134 -7.44 -27.61 -26.99
C THR A 134 -7.44 -27.77 -28.51
N ASN A 135 -8.37 -27.07 -29.17
CA ASN A 135 -8.40 -26.94 -30.60
C ASN A 135 -7.86 -25.55 -30.97
N THR A 136 -6.84 -25.49 -31.82
CA THR A 136 -6.12 -24.23 -32.14
C THR A 136 -6.52 -23.72 -33.53
N PRO A 137 -7.71 -23.10 -33.71
CA PRO A 137 -8.06 -22.47 -34.97
C PRO A 137 -7.10 -21.31 -35.26
N THR A 138 -6.85 -21.09 -36.54
CA THR A 138 -6.20 -19.86 -36.99
C THR A 138 -7.25 -18.76 -37.06
N ILE A 139 -7.12 -17.75 -36.22
CA ILE A 139 -7.97 -16.56 -36.22
C ILE A 139 -7.27 -15.46 -37.00
N ILE A 140 -7.95 -14.88 -37.99
CA ILE A 140 -7.52 -13.70 -38.73
C ILE A 140 -8.63 -12.67 -38.54
N ALA A 141 -8.41 -11.73 -37.62
CA ALA A 141 -9.35 -10.67 -37.27
C ALA A 141 -8.62 -9.41 -36.80
N ASP A 142 -9.37 -8.31 -36.75
CA ASP A 142 -8.99 -7.10 -36.02
C ASP A 142 -9.55 -7.16 -34.58
N THR A 143 -10.70 -7.79 -34.39
CA THR A 143 -11.37 -7.96 -33.09
C THR A 143 -11.84 -9.39 -32.89
N LEU A 144 -11.52 -9.96 -31.74
CA LEU A 144 -11.99 -11.28 -31.30
C LEU A 144 -12.77 -11.13 -29.99
N THR A 145 -14.04 -11.50 -30.02
CA THR A 145 -14.88 -11.59 -28.83
C THR A 145 -15.08 -13.05 -28.47
N ILE A 146 -14.75 -13.41 -27.23
CA ILE A 146 -15.05 -14.72 -26.65
C ILE A 146 -15.99 -14.50 -25.46
N GLN A 147 -17.11 -15.20 -25.48
CA GLN A 147 -18.07 -15.22 -24.37
C GLN A 147 -18.31 -16.66 -23.92
N HIS A 148 -18.04 -16.94 -22.65
CA HIS A 148 -18.35 -18.20 -21.98
C HIS A 148 -19.36 -17.93 -20.87
N ASP A 149 -20.25 -18.89 -20.62
CA ASP A 149 -20.99 -18.92 -19.36
C ASP A 149 -20.04 -19.24 -18.20
N GLY A 150 -19.08 -20.15 -18.41
CA GLY A 150 -18.16 -20.63 -17.37
C GLY A 150 -16.86 -19.83 -17.17
N GLN A 151 -15.98 -20.42 -16.37
CA GLN A 151 -14.65 -19.87 -16.06
C GLN A 151 -13.71 -19.92 -17.28
N MET A 152 -13.01 -18.81 -17.55
CA MET A 152 -11.97 -18.75 -18.57
C MET A 152 -10.60 -18.93 -17.94
N GLY A 153 -10.15 -20.18 -17.82
CA GLY A 153 -8.85 -20.54 -17.26
C GLY A 153 -8.75 -20.36 -15.74
N ASP A 154 -7.66 -20.85 -15.16
CA ASP A 154 -7.35 -20.71 -13.73
C ASP A 154 -5.84 -20.56 -13.49
N SER A 155 -5.44 -20.44 -12.22
CA SER A 155 -4.02 -20.29 -11.84
C SER A 155 -3.13 -21.50 -12.19
N VAL A 156 -3.72 -22.65 -12.55
CA VAL A 156 -3.01 -23.87 -12.94
C VAL A 156 -2.97 -24.04 -14.46
N THR A 157 -4.04 -23.64 -15.12
CA THR A 157 -4.33 -23.76 -16.55
C THR A 157 -4.86 -22.42 -17.06
N PRO A 158 -3.97 -21.44 -17.28
CA PRO A 158 -4.37 -20.12 -17.75
C PRO A 158 -5.00 -20.18 -19.14
N TRP A 159 -5.94 -19.29 -19.41
CA TRP A 159 -6.56 -19.14 -20.73
C TRP A 159 -5.61 -18.38 -21.65
N ASN A 160 -4.78 -19.12 -22.37
CA ASN A 160 -3.75 -18.62 -23.28
C ASN A 160 -3.96 -19.25 -24.67
N PRO A 161 -4.90 -18.73 -25.48
CA PRO A 161 -5.22 -19.34 -26.76
C PRO A 161 -4.07 -19.11 -27.75
N ASN A 162 -3.76 -20.14 -28.53
CA ASN A 162 -2.71 -20.06 -29.55
C ASN A 162 -3.25 -19.45 -30.85
N VAL A 163 -3.48 -18.14 -30.82
CA VAL A 163 -3.97 -17.36 -31.97
C VAL A 163 -2.83 -16.76 -32.77
N THR A 164 -2.86 -16.94 -34.10
CA THR A 164 -1.90 -16.30 -35.00
C THR A 164 -2.19 -14.80 -35.10
N ASN A 165 -1.17 -13.95 -34.96
CA ASN A 165 -1.26 -12.46 -34.99
C ASN A 165 -2.04 -11.81 -33.83
N ASN A 166 -2.13 -12.46 -32.67
CA ASN A 166 -2.65 -11.87 -31.42
C ASN A 166 -2.22 -10.41 -31.17
N ALA A 167 -0.97 -10.06 -31.48
CA ALA A 167 -0.43 -8.71 -31.32
C ALA A 167 -1.15 -7.60 -32.13
N SER A 168 -2.02 -7.95 -33.07
CA SER A 168 -2.85 -7.04 -33.88
C SER A 168 -4.36 -7.20 -33.60
N ILE A 169 -4.74 -8.01 -32.63
CA ILE A 169 -6.13 -8.30 -32.29
C ILE A 169 -6.50 -7.58 -31.00
N ASP A 170 -7.60 -6.81 -31.05
CA ASP A 170 -8.30 -6.35 -29.85
C ASP A 170 -9.14 -7.51 -29.30
N LEU A 171 -8.78 -7.99 -28.12
CA LEU A 171 -9.44 -9.12 -27.46
C LEU A 171 -10.52 -8.62 -26.50
N ILE A 172 -11.70 -9.22 -26.59
CA ILE A 172 -12.83 -8.99 -25.67
C ILE A 172 -13.17 -10.33 -25.00
N LEU A 173 -13.05 -10.39 -23.68
CA LEU A 173 -13.37 -11.58 -22.88
C LEU A 173 -14.59 -11.31 -22.00
N LEU A 174 -15.59 -12.18 -22.09
CA LEU A 174 -16.83 -12.06 -21.33
C LEU A 174 -17.12 -13.38 -20.60
N SER A 175 -17.05 -13.39 -19.26
CA SER A 175 -17.44 -14.53 -18.44
C SER A 175 -18.68 -14.16 -17.62
N ASP A 176 -19.83 -14.73 -17.98
CA ASP A 176 -21.11 -14.34 -17.37
C ASP A 176 -21.32 -14.94 -15.97
N GLU A 177 -20.65 -16.06 -15.64
CA GLU A 177 -20.86 -16.75 -14.35
C GLU A 177 -19.59 -16.96 -13.52
N SER A 178 -18.40 -16.61 -14.01
CA SER A 178 -17.17 -16.94 -13.31
C SER A 178 -16.02 -15.97 -13.58
N SER A 179 -14.79 -16.44 -13.36
CA SER A 179 -13.55 -15.67 -13.44
C SER A 179 -12.88 -15.78 -14.81
N ILE A 180 -12.04 -14.81 -15.11
CA ILE A 180 -11.13 -14.79 -16.26
C ILE A 180 -9.70 -14.81 -15.73
N TYR A 181 -8.88 -15.76 -16.19
CA TYR A 181 -7.47 -15.87 -15.84
C TYR A 181 -6.60 -16.09 -17.08
N THR A 182 -5.64 -15.19 -17.34
CA THR A 182 -4.67 -15.35 -18.43
C THR A 182 -3.27 -14.87 -18.02
N THR A 183 -2.25 -15.50 -18.59
CA THR A 183 -0.83 -15.16 -18.38
C THR A 183 -0.14 -14.64 -19.64
N ASP A 184 -0.87 -14.58 -20.76
CA ASP A 184 -0.40 -14.05 -22.04
C ASP A 184 -1.12 -12.73 -22.39
N ALA A 185 -1.46 -11.93 -21.37
CA ALA A 185 -2.16 -10.66 -21.55
C ALA A 185 -1.33 -9.63 -22.36
N ASP A 186 -0.01 -9.77 -22.33
CA ASP A 186 0.96 -8.96 -23.07
C ASP A 186 1.07 -9.30 -24.56
N SER A 187 0.41 -10.38 -24.99
CA SER A 187 0.47 -10.87 -26.36
C SER A 187 -0.54 -10.23 -27.32
N TRP A 188 -1.49 -9.45 -26.78
CA TRP A 188 -2.60 -8.85 -27.52
C TRP A 188 -2.36 -7.39 -27.91
N GLN A 189 -3.13 -6.89 -28.89
CA GLN A 189 -3.13 -5.45 -29.19
C GLN A 189 -3.76 -4.66 -28.04
N SER A 190 -4.87 -5.15 -27.51
CA SER A 190 -5.51 -4.64 -26.31
C SER A 190 -6.49 -5.68 -25.74
N ILE A 191 -6.83 -5.54 -24.46
CA ILE A 191 -7.79 -6.41 -23.77
C ILE A 191 -8.91 -5.56 -23.17
N THR A 192 -10.15 -5.99 -23.42
CA THR A 192 -11.34 -5.67 -22.63
C THR A 192 -11.77 -6.95 -21.92
N ALA A 193 -12.18 -6.86 -20.66
CA ALA A 193 -12.74 -8.01 -19.96
C ALA A 193 -13.91 -7.63 -19.06
N GLU A 194 -14.94 -8.46 -19.08
CA GLU A 194 -16.07 -8.42 -18.16
C GLU A 194 -16.26 -9.81 -17.55
N ALA A 195 -16.35 -9.87 -16.23
CA ALA A 195 -16.52 -11.13 -15.51
C ALA A 195 -17.52 -10.96 -14.37
N LYS A 196 -18.23 -12.03 -14.03
CA LYS A 196 -18.97 -12.07 -12.78
C LYS A 196 -18.02 -12.08 -11.59
N ASP A 197 -17.06 -12.99 -11.58
CA ASP A 197 -16.08 -13.12 -10.50
C ASP A 197 -14.76 -12.41 -10.89
N ASN A 198 -13.60 -12.97 -10.55
CA ASN A 198 -12.31 -12.28 -10.69
C ASN A 198 -11.87 -12.11 -12.16
N ILE A 199 -11.17 -11.02 -12.44
CA ILE A 199 -10.38 -10.85 -13.66
C ILE A 199 -8.90 -10.81 -13.25
N GLU A 200 -8.10 -11.76 -13.68
CA GLU A 200 -6.67 -11.82 -13.43
C GLU A 200 -5.90 -11.88 -14.74
N LEU A 201 -5.26 -10.75 -15.08
CA LEU A 201 -4.45 -10.59 -16.27
C LEU A 201 -2.99 -10.49 -15.87
N SER A 202 -2.14 -11.34 -16.42
CA SER A 202 -0.69 -11.23 -16.24
C SER A 202 0.06 -11.40 -17.54
N GLY A 203 1.30 -10.91 -17.57
CA GLY A 203 2.14 -10.92 -18.75
C GLY A 203 3.59 -10.58 -18.41
N SER A 204 4.51 -11.07 -19.25
CA SER A 204 5.94 -10.85 -19.09
C SER A 204 6.40 -9.46 -19.56
N GLY A 205 5.65 -8.87 -20.50
CA GLY A 205 5.89 -7.56 -21.10
C GLY A 205 4.70 -6.62 -20.95
N ASP A 206 4.53 -5.72 -21.92
CA ASP A 206 3.54 -4.66 -21.87
C ASP A 206 2.11 -5.19 -21.94
N ILE A 207 1.29 -4.86 -20.94
CA ILE A 207 -0.15 -5.18 -20.93
C ILE A 207 -0.93 -3.95 -21.36
N LYS A 208 -1.74 -4.13 -22.40
CA LYS A 208 -2.52 -3.05 -23.02
C LYS A 208 -3.99 -3.22 -22.68
N ILE A 209 -4.54 -2.30 -21.90
CA ILE A 209 -5.96 -2.31 -21.52
C ILE A 209 -6.72 -1.38 -22.44
N ALA A 210 -7.76 -1.89 -23.11
CA ALA A 210 -8.59 -1.09 -23.99
C ALA A 210 -9.29 0.04 -23.21
N ALA A 211 -9.67 1.13 -23.90
CA ALA A 211 -10.32 2.28 -23.26
C ALA A 211 -11.70 1.96 -22.64
N THR A 212 -12.31 0.85 -23.04
CA THR A 212 -13.52 0.25 -22.44
C THR A 212 -13.26 -0.33 -21.05
N GLY A 213 -12.03 -0.75 -20.77
CA GLY A 213 -11.58 -1.13 -19.43
C GLY A 213 -11.89 -2.56 -19.00
N LEU A 214 -11.89 -2.75 -17.68
CA LEU A 214 -12.09 -4.03 -17.01
C LEU A 214 -13.22 -3.90 -15.98
N LEU A 215 -14.17 -4.84 -16.00
CA LEU A 215 -15.33 -4.84 -15.13
C LEU A 215 -15.53 -6.21 -14.48
N SER A 216 -15.33 -6.29 -13.18
CA SER A 216 -15.83 -7.41 -12.39
C SER A 216 -17.04 -6.98 -11.56
N HIS A 217 -18.11 -7.78 -11.59
CA HIS A 217 -19.37 -7.50 -10.90
C HIS A 217 -19.37 -7.92 -9.43
N GLU A 218 -18.86 -9.10 -9.15
CA GLU A 218 -18.86 -9.78 -7.85
C GLU A 218 -17.46 -10.24 -7.40
N GLY A 219 -16.39 -9.99 -8.18
CA GLY A 219 -15.00 -10.32 -7.84
C GLY A 219 -14.02 -9.17 -8.05
N GLY A 220 -12.72 -9.43 -7.88
CA GLY A 220 -11.66 -8.43 -7.99
C GLY A 220 -11.02 -8.37 -9.37
N VAL A 221 -10.26 -7.31 -9.63
CA VAL A 221 -9.45 -7.15 -10.85
C VAL A 221 -7.97 -7.08 -10.49
N LYS A 222 -7.17 -7.96 -11.08
CA LYS A 222 -5.73 -8.04 -10.93
C LYS A 222 -5.04 -7.90 -12.28
N VAL A 223 -4.11 -6.96 -12.40
CA VAL A 223 -3.28 -6.77 -13.59
C VAL A 223 -1.82 -6.71 -13.19
N ILE A 224 -1.02 -7.69 -13.62
CA ILE A 224 0.40 -7.77 -13.28
C ILE A 224 1.25 -7.86 -14.55
N SER A 225 2.08 -6.85 -14.78
CA SER A 225 3.16 -6.92 -15.76
C SER A 225 4.49 -7.17 -15.04
N ASP A 226 5.17 -8.27 -15.35
CA ASP A 226 6.44 -8.64 -14.71
C ASP A 226 7.62 -7.79 -15.21
N GLY A 227 7.64 -7.44 -16.50
CA GLY A 227 8.75 -6.75 -17.15
C GLY A 227 8.37 -5.48 -17.90
N GLY A 228 7.08 -5.22 -18.15
CA GLY A 228 6.59 -4.15 -19.00
C GLY A 228 5.69 -3.14 -18.29
N SER A 229 5.15 -2.22 -19.09
CA SER A 229 4.21 -1.20 -18.63
C SER A 229 2.77 -1.69 -18.72
N ILE A 230 1.88 -1.05 -17.96
CA ILE A 230 0.43 -1.25 -18.06
C ILE A 230 -0.18 0.06 -18.56
N TYR A 231 -0.77 0.07 -19.76
CA TYR A 231 -1.26 1.30 -20.38
C TYR A 231 -2.45 1.09 -21.31
N THR A 232 -3.08 2.20 -21.70
CA THR A 232 -4.15 2.20 -22.70
C THR A 232 -3.61 2.54 -24.08
N PRO A 233 -3.89 1.74 -25.13
CA PRO A 233 -3.44 2.05 -26.49
C PRO A 233 -3.78 3.49 -26.90
N GLY A 234 -2.80 4.20 -27.46
CA GLY A 234 -2.94 5.60 -27.87
C GLY A 234 -2.77 6.64 -26.75
N ALA A 235 -2.64 6.23 -25.48
CA ALA A 235 -2.39 7.12 -24.34
C ALA A 235 -0.89 7.25 -23.98
N GLY A 236 0.02 6.68 -24.79
CA GLY A 236 1.43 6.52 -24.40
C GLY A 236 1.58 5.42 -23.35
N ASP A 237 2.56 5.57 -22.44
CA ASP A 237 2.81 4.60 -21.35
C ASP A 237 1.89 4.83 -20.15
N THR A 238 0.67 5.30 -20.38
CA THR A 238 -0.29 5.73 -19.35
C THR A 238 -1.57 4.91 -19.44
N LEU A 239 -2.03 4.40 -18.29
CA LEU A 239 -3.33 3.77 -18.15
C LEU A 239 -4.43 4.84 -18.11
N ASN A 240 -5.38 4.76 -19.04
CA ASN A 240 -6.52 5.68 -19.21
C ASN A 240 -7.81 4.88 -19.50
N ALA A 241 -8.05 3.87 -18.68
CA ALA A 241 -9.22 3.00 -18.79
C ALA A 241 -9.96 2.92 -17.45
N PRO A 242 -11.28 2.65 -17.46
CA PRO A 242 -12.01 2.34 -16.24
C PRO A 242 -11.66 0.93 -15.76
N ILE A 243 -11.47 0.78 -14.46
CA ILE A 243 -11.27 -0.51 -13.80
C ILE A 243 -12.19 -0.57 -12.59
N THR A 244 -13.08 -1.55 -12.60
CA THR A 244 -14.06 -1.76 -11.53
C THR A 244 -13.93 -3.17 -10.98
N GLY A 245 -13.87 -3.28 -9.66
CA GLY A 245 -13.87 -4.56 -8.96
C GLY A 245 -14.68 -4.52 -7.68
N TYR A 246 -14.79 -5.69 -7.06
CA TYR A 246 -15.48 -5.99 -5.83
C TYR A 246 -14.58 -6.85 -4.93
N SER A 247 -14.57 -6.58 -3.63
CA SER A 247 -14.00 -7.52 -2.66
C SER A 247 -14.77 -7.55 -1.36
N ASP A 248 -14.72 -8.72 -0.74
CA ASP A 248 -15.30 -8.99 0.57
C ASP A 248 -14.49 -10.12 1.21
N GLU A 249 -13.58 -9.73 2.13
CA GLU A 249 -12.67 -10.69 2.77
C GLU A 249 -13.44 -11.75 3.56
N GLU A 250 -14.56 -11.41 4.22
CA GLU A 250 -15.37 -12.38 4.97
C GLU A 250 -15.96 -13.44 4.02
N GLY A 251 -16.28 -13.05 2.79
CA GLY A 251 -16.70 -13.94 1.72
C GLY A 251 -15.55 -14.66 1.00
N GLY A 252 -14.29 -14.31 1.26
CA GLY A 252 -13.13 -14.75 0.47
C GLY A 252 -13.15 -14.24 -0.97
N VAL A 253 -13.86 -13.14 -1.23
CA VAL A 253 -14.13 -12.58 -2.54
C VAL A 253 -13.15 -11.46 -2.87
N GLY A 254 -12.64 -11.46 -4.10
CA GLY A 254 -11.65 -10.48 -4.58
C GLY A 254 -10.38 -11.16 -5.06
N VAL A 255 -9.42 -10.34 -5.45
CA VAL A 255 -8.11 -10.81 -5.95
C VAL A 255 -7.04 -10.73 -4.89
N ASP A 256 -6.07 -11.63 -4.96
CA ASP A 256 -5.00 -11.70 -3.97
C ASP A 256 -4.05 -10.50 -4.05
N LEU A 257 -3.82 -9.89 -2.89
CA LEU A 257 -2.77 -8.90 -2.65
C LEU A 257 -1.37 -9.47 -2.91
N PRO A 258 -0.37 -8.63 -3.24
CA PRO A 258 0.93 -9.10 -3.72
C PRO A 258 1.70 -10.06 -2.81
N PHE A 259 1.48 -9.98 -1.49
CA PHE A 259 2.14 -10.83 -0.50
C PHE A 259 1.15 -11.71 0.27
N ALA A 260 -0.07 -11.92 -0.24
CA ALA A 260 -1.09 -12.75 0.39
C ALA A 260 -0.57 -14.15 0.77
N GLU A 261 0.25 -14.76 -0.10
CA GLU A 261 0.84 -16.09 0.14
C GLU A 261 1.81 -16.14 1.33
N TRP A 262 2.40 -15.01 1.72
CA TRP A 262 3.39 -14.91 2.80
C TRP A 262 2.80 -14.27 4.05
N ALA A 263 1.53 -13.87 4.00
CA ALA A 263 0.86 -13.24 5.10
C ALA A 263 0.58 -14.27 6.22
N PRO A 264 0.70 -13.88 7.51
CA PRO A 264 0.35 -14.75 8.62
C PRO A 264 -1.10 -15.23 8.53
N LEU A 265 -1.37 -16.47 8.97
CA LEU A 265 -2.74 -17.01 9.01
C LEU A 265 -3.71 -16.05 9.74
N GLY A 266 -4.79 -15.64 9.07
CA GLY A 266 -5.82 -14.75 9.63
C GLY A 266 -5.64 -13.26 9.32
N THR A 267 -4.70 -12.86 8.46
CA THR A 267 -4.71 -11.55 7.80
C THR A 267 -5.65 -11.55 6.61
N GLY A 268 -6.24 -10.41 6.28
CA GLY A 268 -6.95 -10.30 5.01
C GLY A 268 -5.99 -10.35 3.83
N THR A 269 -6.48 -10.80 2.69
CA THR A 269 -5.69 -11.14 1.51
C THR A 269 -6.29 -10.62 0.22
N LYS A 270 -7.53 -10.13 0.25
CA LYS A 270 -8.32 -9.77 -0.92
C LYS A 270 -8.42 -8.26 -1.08
N ALA A 271 -8.34 -7.82 -2.32
CA ALA A 271 -8.66 -6.46 -2.72
C ALA A 271 -9.55 -6.48 -3.95
N ALA A 272 -10.30 -5.40 -4.16
CA ALA A 272 -11.13 -5.24 -5.35
C ALA A 272 -10.26 -4.94 -6.58
N ILE A 273 -9.15 -4.21 -6.41
CA ILE A 273 -8.25 -3.83 -7.51
C ILE A 273 -6.79 -4.00 -7.09
N VAL A 274 -6.02 -4.74 -7.87
CA VAL A 274 -4.56 -4.88 -7.73
C VAL A 274 -3.91 -4.62 -9.10
N ILE A 275 -3.14 -3.54 -9.23
CA ILE A 275 -2.40 -3.23 -10.47
C ILE A 275 -0.92 -3.12 -10.13
N GLN A 276 -0.09 -3.91 -10.80
CA GLN A 276 1.34 -3.92 -10.54
C GLN A 276 2.18 -3.97 -11.82
N SER A 277 2.98 -2.93 -12.08
CA SER A 277 4.06 -2.99 -13.07
C SER A 277 5.39 -3.21 -12.34
N LYS A 278 5.85 -4.46 -12.29
CA LYS A 278 6.95 -4.85 -11.40
C LYS A 278 8.30 -4.20 -11.74
N SER A 279 8.50 -3.80 -12.99
CA SER A 279 9.79 -3.32 -13.50
C SER A 279 9.72 -1.97 -14.22
N GLN A 280 8.54 -1.42 -14.49
CA GLN A 280 8.34 -0.14 -15.19
C GLN A 280 7.50 0.82 -14.36
N ASP A 281 7.46 2.08 -14.78
CA ASP A 281 6.59 3.08 -14.16
C ASP A 281 5.12 2.65 -14.30
N LEU A 282 4.36 2.77 -13.21
CA LEU A 282 2.90 2.69 -13.26
C LEU A 282 2.33 4.11 -13.32
N LYS A 283 1.77 4.49 -14.47
CA LYS A 283 1.22 5.83 -14.70
C LYS A 283 -0.29 5.74 -14.91
N LEU A 284 -1.06 6.34 -14.02
CA LEU A 284 -2.51 6.48 -14.17
C LEU A 284 -2.78 7.88 -14.70
N GLY A 285 -3.42 8.00 -15.86
CA GLY A 285 -3.73 9.31 -16.43
C GLY A 285 -5.08 9.85 -15.96
N PRO A 286 -5.45 11.07 -16.39
CA PRO A 286 -6.64 11.77 -15.89
C PRO A 286 -7.95 11.04 -16.16
N ASP A 287 -8.01 10.24 -17.23
CA ASP A 287 -9.20 9.49 -17.62
C ASP A 287 -9.25 8.08 -17.01
N ALA A 288 -8.19 7.65 -16.30
CA ALA A 288 -8.24 6.42 -15.51
C ALA A 288 -9.29 6.57 -14.42
N THR A 289 -10.24 5.64 -14.37
CA THR A 289 -11.28 5.58 -13.33
C THR A 289 -11.13 4.30 -12.56
N LEU A 290 -10.94 4.36 -11.25
CA LEU A 290 -10.88 3.18 -10.39
C LEU A 290 -12.10 3.15 -9.48
N THR A 291 -12.83 2.04 -9.49
CA THR A 291 -14.03 1.85 -8.65
C THR A 291 -13.92 0.53 -7.90
N ALA A 292 -13.64 0.63 -6.60
CA ALA A 292 -13.62 -0.51 -5.70
C ALA A 292 -14.92 -0.58 -4.90
N ASN A 293 -15.73 -1.60 -5.16
CA ASN A 293 -16.93 -1.90 -4.40
C ASN A 293 -16.62 -2.93 -3.32
N GLY A 294 -17.39 -2.97 -2.23
CA GLY A 294 -17.20 -4.04 -1.26
C GLY A 294 -17.53 -3.68 0.18
N THR A 295 -17.01 -4.51 1.08
CA THR A 295 -17.06 -4.31 2.51
C THR A 295 -15.63 -4.21 3.02
N TYR A 296 -15.28 -3.08 3.63
CA TYR A 296 -13.90 -2.81 4.06
C TYR A 296 -13.85 -2.33 5.51
N ASN A 297 -13.55 -3.22 6.45
CA ASN A 297 -13.45 -2.89 7.86
C ASN A 297 -12.09 -3.26 8.46
N PRO A 298 -11.18 -2.29 8.62
CA PRO A 298 -9.87 -2.50 9.23
C PRO A 298 -9.89 -3.02 10.68
N LEU A 299 -11.04 -3.01 11.36
CA LEU A 299 -11.17 -3.58 12.71
C LEU A 299 -11.39 -5.10 12.67
N ASP A 300 -11.92 -5.61 11.57
CA ASP A 300 -12.22 -7.02 11.37
C ASP A 300 -11.12 -7.70 10.52
N VAL A 301 -10.52 -6.93 9.61
CA VAL A 301 -9.52 -7.39 8.64
C VAL A 301 -8.26 -6.52 8.74
N ASP A 302 -7.09 -7.15 8.67
CA ASP A 302 -5.80 -6.44 8.67
C ASP A 302 -4.87 -6.97 7.57
N ASP A 303 -4.79 -6.21 6.48
CA ASP A 303 -4.03 -6.55 5.27
C ASP A 303 -2.58 -6.11 5.32
N ARG A 304 -2.12 -5.51 6.42
CA ARG A 304 -0.73 -5.04 6.53
C ARG A 304 0.26 -6.14 6.19
N GLY A 305 0.04 -7.37 6.64
CA GLY A 305 0.89 -8.51 6.29
C GLY A 305 0.92 -8.79 4.78
N SER A 306 -0.22 -8.68 4.11
CA SER A 306 -0.42 -8.98 2.69
C SER A 306 0.12 -7.90 1.73
N VAL A 307 0.50 -6.73 2.26
CA VAL A 307 1.25 -5.68 1.55
C VAL A 307 2.67 -5.45 2.11
N ALA A 308 3.13 -6.34 3.00
CA ALA A 308 4.43 -6.30 3.68
C ALA A 308 4.66 -5.02 4.52
N PHE A 309 3.64 -4.57 5.24
CA PHE A 309 3.69 -3.47 6.22
C PHE A 309 3.84 -4.01 7.63
N VAL A 310 4.67 -3.37 8.45
CA VAL A 310 5.04 -3.88 9.78
C VAL A 310 4.41 -3.16 10.98
N ASN A 311 4.10 -1.88 10.83
CA ASN A 311 3.67 -0.98 11.92
C ASN A 311 2.46 -0.12 11.48
N GLY A 312 1.83 0.55 12.44
CA GLY A 312 0.72 1.49 12.21
C GLY A 312 -0.65 0.92 12.62
N ASN A 313 -1.71 1.58 12.20
CA ASN A 313 -3.08 1.10 12.42
C ASN A 313 -3.44 0.01 11.39
N PRO A 314 -4.25 -1.00 11.76
CA PRO A 314 -4.80 -1.97 10.81
C PRO A 314 -5.38 -1.31 9.56
N ILE A 315 -5.28 -1.99 8.42
CA ILE A 315 -5.86 -1.56 7.13
C ILE A 315 -6.65 -2.68 6.49
N ASP A 316 -7.64 -2.30 5.72
CA ASP A 316 -8.36 -3.16 4.80
C ASP A 316 -8.24 -2.50 3.41
N VAL A 317 -7.59 -3.18 2.48
CA VAL A 317 -7.10 -2.66 1.21
C VAL A 317 -8.14 -2.88 0.13
N ALA A 318 -8.72 -1.78 -0.34
CA ALA A 318 -9.65 -1.81 -1.46
C ALA A 318 -8.93 -1.80 -2.81
N ILE A 319 -7.88 -0.97 -2.89
CA ILE A 319 -7.12 -0.74 -4.13
C ILE A 319 -5.63 -0.77 -3.78
N TYR A 320 -4.89 -1.59 -4.52
CA TYR A 320 -3.44 -1.65 -4.46
C TYR A 320 -2.83 -1.30 -5.82
N LEU A 321 -1.95 -0.31 -5.83
CA LEU A 321 -1.18 0.12 -7.01
C LEU A 321 0.30 0.00 -6.70
N GLY A 322 1.04 -0.78 -7.47
CA GLY A 322 2.46 -1.05 -7.19
C GLY A 322 3.37 -0.95 -8.40
N SER A 323 4.63 -0.57 -8.17
CA SER A 323 5.65 -0.59 -9.22
C SER A 323 6.99 -1.21 -8.81
N PHE A 324 6.95 -2.28 -8.02
CA PHE A 324 8.17 -3.00 -7.61
C PHE A 324 8.04 -4.50 -7.82
N SER A 325 9.21 -5.14 -7.93
CA SER A 325 9.44 -6.56 -8.05
C SER A 325 10.24 -7.05 -6.86
N VAL A 326 10.01 -8.31 -6.51
CA VAL A 326 10.87 -9.06 -5.59
C VAL A 326 11.43 -10.24 -6.37
N SER A 327 12.74 -10.28 -6.55
CA SER A 327 13.40 -11.38 -7.25
C SER A 327 14.38 -12.12 -6.35
N TRP A 328 14.32 -13.44 -6.40
CA TRP A 328 15.22 -14.33 -5.66
C TRP A 328 16.50 -14.56 -6.46
N LYS A 329 17.65 -14.23 -5.87
CA LYS A 329 18.93 -14.66 -6.41
C LYS A 329 19.34 -15.99 -5.78
N TRP A 330 19.42 -17.04 -6.61
CA TRP A 330 19.94 -18.35 -6.18
C TRP A 330 21.47 -18.29 -5.88
N PRO A 331 22.00 -19.17 -4.99
CA PRO A 331 23.35 -19.13 -4.43
C PRO A 331 24.51 -18.86 -5.42
N PRO A 332 25.61 -18.23 -4.95
CA PRO A 332 26.09 -18.22 -3.55
C PRO A 332 25.63 -17.03 -2.70
N ASP A 333 25.06 -16.00 -3.32
CA ASP A 333 24.70 -14.76 -2.63
C ASP A 333 23.18 -14.77 -2.37
N TRP A 334 22.76 -15.16 -1.17
CA TRP A 334 21.36 -15.20 -0.74
C TRP A 334 20.81 -13.79 -0.49
N TRP A 335 20.54 -13.03 -1.55
CA TRP A 335 19.94 -11.69 -1.47
C TRP A 335 18.66 -11.65 -2.30
N LEU A 336 17.62 -11.03 -1.74
CA LEU A 336 16.47 -10.56 -2.50
C LEU A 336 16.88 -9.28 -3.21
N ILE A 337 16.70 -9.23 -4.54
CA ILE A 337 16.88 -7.99 -5.30
C ILE A 337 15.50 -7.38 -5.49
N PHE A 338 15.35 -6.18 -4.95
CA PHE A 338 14.22 -5.31 -5.21
C PHE A 338 14.60 -4.41 -6.36
N ASN A 339 13.77 -4.43 -7.39
CA ASN A 339 13.83 -3.48 -8.48
C ASN A 339 12.42 -2.95 -8.68
N GLY A 340 12.33 -1.79 -9.30
CA GLY A 340 11.06 -1.23 -9.68
C GLY A 340 11.25 0.19 -10.14
N ALA A 341 10.14 0.92 -10.20
CA ALA A 341 10.10 2.24 -10.77
C ALA A 341 9.20 3.16 -9.94
N ASN A 342 8.61 4.16 -10.60
CA ASN A 342 7.76 5.15 -9.98
C ASN A 342 6.28 4.76 -10.07
N VAL A 343 5.45 5.39 -9.24
CA VAL A 343 4.00 5.42 -9.45
C VAL A 343 3.56 6.87 -9.62
N GLU A 344 2.96 7.19 -10.76
CA GLU A 344 2.38 8.50 -11.03
C GLU A 344 0.85 8.40 -10.98
N MET A 345 0.25 9.11 -10.03
CA MET A 345 -1.20 9.16 -9.85
C MET A 345 -1.77 10.42 -10.47
N GLY A 346 -2.25 10.26 -11.70
CA GLY A 346 -2.98 11.28 -12.44
C GLY A 346 -4.48 11.08 -12.51
N SER A 347 -5.02 9.94 -12.04
CA SER A 347 -6.45 9.63 -12.08
C SER A 347 -7.30 10.75 -11.47
N GLY A 348 -8.25 11.28 -12.24
CA GLY A 348 -9.23 12.25 -11.75
C GLY A 348 -10.40 11.62 -10.99
N SER A 349 -10.49 10.29 -10.91
CA SER A 349 -11.63 9.57 -10.35
C SER A 349 -11.24 8.24 -9.72
N VAL A 350 -11.02 8.26 -8.39
CA VAL A 350 -10.87 7.05 -7.58
C VAL A 350 -11.99 6.99 -6.55
N SER A 351 -12.74 5.88 -6.57
CA SER A 351 -13.91 5.64 -5.74
C SER A 351 -13.76 4.33 -4.98
N ILE A 352 -14.07 4.36 -3.69
CA ILE A 352 -14.17 3.21 -2.80
C ILE A 352 -15.59 3.23 -2.23
N ASP A 353 -16.50 2.53 -2.88
CA ASP A 353 -17.90 2.37 -2.43
C ASP A 353 -17.96 1.27 -1.37
N ASN A 354 -17.74 1.68 -0.13
CA ASN A 354 -17.70 0.79 1.01
C ASN A 354 -19.06 0.70 1.71
N LYS A 355 -19.57 -0.53 1.86
CA LYS A 355 -20.79 -0.83 2.62
C LYS A 355 -20.61 -0.72 4.14
N SER A 356 -19.39 -0.89 4.66
CA SER A 356 -19.09 -0.81 6.11
C SER A 356 -17.62 -0.50 6.38
N GLY A 357 -17.30 0.52 7.18
CA GLY A 357 -15.93 0.82 7.63
C GLY A 357 -15.18 1.86 6.78
N ILE A 358 -13.89 1.63 6.54
CA ILE A 358 -12.98 2.50 5.76
C ILE A 358 -12.03 1.61 4.93
N GLY A 359 -12.23 1.58 3.61
CA GLY A 359 -11.28 0.96 2.69
C GLY A 359 -10.07 1.85 2.42
N THR A 360 -8.94 1.21 2.13
CA THR A 360 -7.63 1.84 1.97
C THR A 360 -7.18 1.79 0.52
N LEU A 361 -6.75 2.95 -0.01
CA LEU A 361 -5.94 3.02 -1.22
C LEU A 361 -4.47 2.92 -0.84
N VAL A 362 -3.75 1.95 -1.41
CA VAL A 362 -2.30 1.79 -1.25
C VAL A 362 -1.62 2.12 -2.57
N ILE A 363 -0.64 3.04 -2.51
CA ILE A 363 0.22 3.41 -3.65
C ILE A 363 1.66 3.11 -3.27
N ASP A 364 2.24 2.11 -3.92
CA ASP A 364 3.45 1.43 -3.47
C ASP A 364 4.54 1.43 -4.56
N ALA A 365 5.31 2.52 -4.61
CA ALA A 365 6.41 2.65 -5.55
C ALA A 365 7.69 2.06 -4.99
N TYR A 366 8.52 1.52 -5.89
CA TYR A 366 9.91 1.25 -5.53
C TYR A 366 10.66 2.55 -5.22
N ASP A 367 10.60 3.51 -6.15
CA ASP A 367 11.39 4.74 -6.08
C ASP A 367 10.54 5.92 -5.60
N THR A 368 9.69 6.48 -6.46
CA THR A 368 8.95 7.72 -6.18
C THR A 368 7.45 7.60 -6.45
N VAL A 369 6.64 8.22 -5.60
CA VAL A 369 5.22 8.47 -5.85
C VAL A 369 4.99 9.94 -6.18
N THR A 370 4.22 10.24 -7.23
CA THR A 370 3.87 11.61 -7.61
C THR A 370 2.36 11.75 -7.81
N PHE A 371 1.79 12.86 -7.33
CA PHE A 371 0.39 13.22 -7.52
C PHE A 371 0.26 14.36 -8.52
N THR A 372 -0.68 14.25 -9.46
CA THR A 372 -1.08 15.38 -10.29
C THR A 372 -2.17 16.20 -9.59
N ASN A 373 -2.42 17.40 -10.11
CA ASN A 373 -3.53 18.25 -9.63
C ASN A 373 -4.90 17.59 -9.79
N ASP A 374 -5.09 16.75 -10.82
CA ASP A 374 -6.36 16.08 -11.08
C ASP A 374 -6.65 15.06 -9.96
N PHE A 375 -5.65 14.28 -9.59
CA PHE A 375 -5.75 13.36 -8.46
C PHE A 375 -5.96 14.11 -7.14
N GLU A 376 -5.16 15.14 -6.84
CA GLU A 376 -5.35 15.94 -5.62
C GLU A 376 -6.74 16.57 -5.53
N THR A 377 -7.28 17.06 -6.65
CA THR A 377 -8.63 17.62 -6.72
C THR A 377 -9.69 16.54 -6.46
N SER A 378 -9.49 15.33 -6.98
CA SER A 378 -10.40 14.21 -6.75
C SER A 378 -10.54 13.87 -5.25
N LEU A 379 -9.45 13.95 -4.49
CA LEU A 379 -9.42 13.67 -3.05
C LEU A 379 -10.16 14.72 -2.21
N GLN A 380 -10.30 15.96 -2.72
CA GLN A 380 -11.01 17.05 -2.03
C GLN A 380 -12.51 17.10 -2.32
N ALA A 381 -12.99 16.35 -3.32
CA ALA A 381 -14.42 16.28 -3.60
C ALA A 381 -15.16 15.83 -2.33
N ILE A 382 -16.44 16.16 -2.16
CA ILE A 382 -17.27 15.61 -1.07
C ILE A 382 -18.23 14.60 -1.71
N ARG A 383 -17.91 13.31 -1.62
CA ARG A 383 -18.74 12.20 -2.11
C ARG A 383 -18.76 11.07 -1.07
N PRO A 384 -19.85 10.28 -1.01
CA PRO A 384 -19.96 9.17 -0.05
C PRO A 384 -18.92 8.06 -0.30
N ASP A 385 -18.47 7.93 -1.55
CA ASP A 385 -17.58 6.91 -2.09
C ASP A 385 -16.13 7.38 -2.29
N ASN A 386 -15.76 8.54 -1.73
CA ASN A 386 -14.38 9.02 -1.83
C ASN A 386 -13.40 8.10 -1.12
N VAL A 387 -12.15 8.13 -1.58
CA VAL A 387 -11.02 7.62 -0.79
C VAL A 387 -11.03 8.29 0.58
N ARG A 388 -11.06 7.47 1.64
CA ARG A 388 -11.08 7.94 3.04
C ARG A 388 -9.83 7.58 3.82
N ARG A 389 -8.96 6.73 3.27
CA ARG A 389 -7.64 6.41 3.79
C ARG A 389 -6.68 6.15 2.65
N LEU A 390 -5.48 6.69 2.76
CA LEU A 390 -4.44 6.63 1.75
C LEU A 390 -3.10 6.31 2.39
N GLU A 391 -2.45 5.26 1.92
CA GLU A 391 -1.11 4.83 2.32
C GLU A 391 -0.18 4.98 1.12
N VAL A 392 0.89 5.77 1.25
CA VAL A 392 1.85 6.02 0.16
C VAL A 392 3.23 5.56 0.56
N VAL A 393 3.85 4.76 -0.29
CA VAL A 393 5.10 4.06 0.00
C VAL A 393 6.16 4.41 -1.04
N SER A 394 7.35 4.72 -0.56
CA SER A 394 8.58 4.71 -1.33
C SER A 394 9.52 3.69 -0.69
N ARG A 395 9.71 2.54 -1.34
CA ARG A 395 10.57 1.45 -0.86
C ARG A 395 12.08 1.74 -0.96
N LYS A 396 12.45 2.97 -1.28
CA LYS A 396 13.82 3.50 -1.31
C LYS A 396 14.07 4.55 -0.22
N SER A 397 13.04 4.94 0.52
CA SER A 397 13.09 6.01 1.51
C SER A 397 13.13 5.42 2.93
N PRO A 398 14.30 5.27 3.58
CA PRO A 398 14.39 4.65 4.91
C PRO A 398 13.82 5.52 6.05
N ASP A 399 13.68 6.82 5.82
CA ASP A 399 13.14 7.77 6.80
C ASP A 399 12.47 8.97 6.09
N LEU A 400 11.71 9.76 6.87
CA LEU A 400 11.00 10.93 6.37
C LEU A 400 11.95 12.01 5.82
N THR A 401 13.15 12.14 6.40
CA THR A 401 14.14 13.14 5.95
C THR A 401 14.61 12.81 4.53
N THR A 402 14.89 11.54 4.27
CA THR A 402 15.28 11.05 2.96
C THR A 402 14.15 11.24 1.95
N ALA A 403 12.92 10.91 2.34
CA ALA A 403 11.76 11.13 1.47
C ALA A 403 11.55 12.60 1.09
N ILE A 404 11.81 13.52 2.03
CA ILE A 404 11.77 14.97 1.79
C ILE A 404 12.89 15.41 0.85
N VAL A 405 14.14 15.03 1.17
CA VAL A 405 15.34 15.50 0.44
C VAL A 405 15.36 14.97 -1.00
N TRP A 406 14.85 13.76 -1.22
CA TRP A 406 14.78 13.13 -2.54
C TRP A 406 13.43 13.32 -3.24
N GLU A 407 12.47 13.99 -2.60
CA GLU A 407 11.13 14.26 -3.15
C GLU A 407 10.40 12.98 -3.59
N THR A 408 10.61 11.86 -2.89
CA THR A 408 10.07 10.54 -3.27
C THR A 408 8.62 10.34 -2.88
N LEU A 409 8.11 11.16 -1.96
CA LEU A 409 6.76 11.04 -1.41
C LEU A 409 6.01 12.38 -1.48
N PRO A 410 4.74 12.37 -1.94
CA PRO A 410 3.96 13.59 -2.06
C PRO A 410 3.60 14.14 -0.68
N HIS A 411 3.73 15.46 -0.55
CA HIS A 411 3.47 16.22 0.69
C HIS A 411 4.33 15.83 1.89
N ALA A 412 5.45 15.12 1.71
CA ALA A 412 6.36 14.78 2.81
C ALA A 412 6.87 16.01 3.59
N MET A 413 6.91 17.20 2.98
CA MET A 413 7.27 18.47 3.63
C MET A 413 6.08 19.27 4.21
N ASP A 414 4.84 18.80 4.02
CA ASP A 414 3.62 19.55 4.37
C ASP A 414 2.80 18.78 5.42
N PRO A 415 3.21 18.80 6.70
CA PRO A 415 2.52 18.07 7.76
C PRO A 415 1.08 18.57 7.97
N GLY A 416 0.79 19.82 7.58
CA GLY A 416 -0.56 20.39 7.65
C GLY A 416 -1.53 19.69 6.71
N LYS A 417 -1.10 19.38 5.47
CA LYS A 417 -1.89 18.60 4.51
C LYS A 417 -2.10 17.15 4.97
N ILE A 418 -1.15 16.57 5.70
CA ILE A 418 -1.21 15.19 6.22
C ILE A 418 -2.12 15.10 7.46
N ALA A 419 -1.85 15.93 8.48
CA ALA A 419 -2.50 15.82 9.80
C ALA A 419 -3.91 16.43 9.85
N GLY A 420 -4.19 17.48 9.07
CA GLY A 420 -5.47 18.18 9.10
C GLY A 420 -6.07 18.52 7.73
N GLY A 421 -5.38 18.17 6.64
CA GLY A 421 -5.79 18.47 5.27
C GLY A 421 -6.72 17.42 4.66
N PHE A 422 -6.31 16.78 3.57
CA PHE A 422 -7.13 15.91 2.71
C PHE A 422 -7.86 14.79 3.45
N PHE A 423 -7.31 14.32 4.57
CA PHE A 423 -7.66 13.04 5.18
C PHE A 423 -7.79 13.08 6.71
N ASN A 424 -7.66 14.24 7.36
CA ASN A 424 -7.80 14.36 8.83
C ASN A 424 -7.05 13.25 9.61
N GLY A 425 -5.80 12.95 9.22
CA GLY A 425 -4.98 11.90 9.84
C GLY A 425 -5.08 10.48 9.23
N THR A 426 -5.82 10.27 8.13
CA THR A 426 -5.84 8.99 7.39
C THR A 426 -4.94 8.96 6.15
N TYR A 427 -4.07 9.96 6.00
CA TYR A 427 -2.98 9.95 5.02
C TYR A 427 -1.68 9.54 5.69
N VAL A 428 -1.06 8.46 5.20
CA VAL A 428 0.07 7.81 5.86
C VAL A 428 1.23 7.67 4.89
N LEU A 429 2.41 8.14 5.32
CA LEU A 429 3.66 7.99 4.60
C LEU A 429 4.41 6.77 5.10
N ARG A 430 4.94 5.98 4.17
CA ARG A 430 5.73 4.78 4.46
C ARG A 430 7.01 4.72 3.66
N GLY A 431 7.97 4.03 4.24
CA GLY A 431 9.32 3.93 3.73
C GLY A 431 9.96 2.59 3.99
N GLU A 432 11.15 2.41 3.48
CA GLU A 432 11.93 1.18 3.60
C GLU A 432 12.18 0.81 5.07
N GLN A 433 11.93 -0.45 5.39
CA GLN A 433 12.45 -1.10 6.57
C GLN A 433 13.39 -2.22 6.17
N GLU A 434 14.62 -2.11 6.68
CA GLU A 434 15.57 -3.21 6.71
C GLU A 434 15.22 -4.12 7.90
N LEU A 435 14.80 -5.36 7.64
CA LEU A 435 14.63 -6.39 8.66
C LEU A 435 15.85 -7.32 8.64
N ASP A 436 16.68 -7.23 9.68
CA ASP A 436 17.75 -8.19 9.95
C ASP A 436 17.18 -9.39 10.73
N LEU A 437 16.64 -10.37 10.00
CA LEU A 437 16.20 -11.63 10.59
C LEU A 437 17.24 -12.71 10.33
N PHE A 438 17.94 -13.10 11.40
CA PHE A 438 18.84 -14.25 11.43
C PHE A 438 18.15 -15.47 10.79
N TRP A 439 18.73 -15.94 9.69
CA TRP A 439 18.37 -17.07 8.81
C TRP A 439 17.47 -16.81 7.58
N PHE A 440 16.73 -15.71 7.47
CA PHE A 440 16.06 -15.28 6.22
C PHE A 440 15.94 -13.75 6.19
N ILE A 441 16.65 -13.09 5.27
CA ILE A 441 16.49 -11.65 5.05
C ILE A 441 15.21 -11.43 4.24
N ILE A 442 14.14 -10.93 4.86
CA ILE A 442 13.06 -10.23 4.14
C ILE A 442 13.40 -8.74 4.21
N THR A 443 14.34 -8.31 3.38
CA THR A 443 14.62 -6.90 3.15
C THR A 443 13.38 -6.25 2.54
N ASN A 444 13.07 -5.02 2.91
CA ASN A 444 12.12 -4.13 2.24
C ASN A 444 10.63 -4.23 2.62
N SER A 445 10.30 -4.58 3.87
CA SER A 445 8.98 -4.24 4.43
C SER A 445 8.79 -2.73 4.51
N ALA A 446 7.55 -2.23 4.53
CA ALA A 446 7.29 -0.80 4.65
C ALA A 446 6.91 -0.41 6.09
N LYS A 447 7.69 0.49 6.70
CA LYS A 447 7.40 1.08 8.03
C LYS A 447 6.74 2.44 7.90
N LEU A 448 6.07 2.86 8.96
CA LEU A 448 5.56 4.22 9.10
C LEU A 448 6.73 5.21 9.07
N LEU A 449 6.62 6.27 8.26
CA LEU A 449 7.51 7.42 8.31
C LEU A 449 6.84 8.48 9.18
N ASP A 450 7.12 8.43 10.48
CA ASP A 450 6.65 9.46 11.42
C ASP A 450 7.53 10.71 11.32
N TRP A 451 6.98 11.86 11.72
CA TRP A 451 7.73 13.11 11.89
C TRP A 451 8.73 13.07 13.07
N SER A 452 8.72 11.96 13.81
CA SER A 452 9.81 11.48 14.66
C SER A 452 9.40 10.09 15.17
N ASP A 453 10.32 9.13 15.28
CA ASP A 453 10.08 7.98 16.17
C ASP A 453 9.79 8.54 17.59
N PRO A 454 8.57 8.39 18.14
CA PRO A 454 8.33 8.77 19.51
C PRO A 454 9.14 7.84 20.41
N VAL A 455 10.08 8.40 21.17
CA VAL A 455 10.71 7.69 22.28
C VAL A 455 9.58 7.16 23.19
N PRO A 456 9.60 5.88 23.60
CA PRO A 456 8.49 5.28 24.34
C PRO A 456 8.08 6.13 25.53
N LEU A 457 6.83 6.59 25.52
CA LEU A 457 6.19 7.30 26.62
C LEU A 457 6.22 6.39 27.86
N VAL A 458 7.12 6.66 28.80
CA VAL A 458 6.93 6.20 30.18
C VAL A 458 5.67 6.90 30.69
N PRO A 459 4.64 6.17 31.16
CA PRO A 459 3.39 6.80 31.60
C PRO A 459 3.67 7.85 32.69
N PRO A 460 3.04 9.03 32.63
CA PRO A 460 3.25 10.06 33.64
C PRO A 460 2.75 9.55 35.00
N LYS A 461 3.60 9.67 36.03
CA LYS A 461 3.15 9.58 37.42
C LYS A 461 2.20 10.76 37.68
N LEU A 462 1.05 10.48 38.30
CA LEU A 462 0.01 11.47 38.59
C LEU A 462 0.53 12.63 39.46
N THR A 463 0.50 13.82 38.86
CA THR A 463 0.21 15.16 39.43
C THR A 463 0.80 15.53 40.78
N GLU A 464 1.79 16.43 40.75
CA GLU A 464 1.85 17.57 41.66
C GLU A 464 1.57 18.87 40.88
N PRO A 465 0.92 19.87 41.49
CA PRO A 465 0.41 21.05 40.78
C PRO A 465 1.54 21.95 40.30
N GLU A 466 1.54 22.28 39.00
CA GLU A 466 2.46 23.28 38.41
C GLU A 466 2.20 24.66 39.02
N GLU A 467 3.20 25.25 39.69
CA GLU A 467 3.22 26.69 39.96
C GLU A 467 3.40 27.45 38.63
N GLN A 468 2.34 28.09 38.17
CA GLN A 468 2.39 29.04 37.06
C GLN A 468 2.88 30.41 37.59
N GLY A 469 4.19 30.54 37.75
CA GLY A 469 4.85 31.84 37.76
C GLY A 469 5.35 32.17 36.36
N GLU A 470 4.95 33.32 35.80
CA GLU A 470 5.57 33.87 34.57
C GLU A 470 7.05 34.13 34.86
N VAL A 471 7.92 33.38 34.19
CA VAL A 471 9.38 33.59 34.22
C VAL A 471 9.71 34.71 33.24
N GLU A 472 10.26 35.83 33.74
CA GLU A 472 10.93 36.83 32.89
C GLU A 472 12.00 36.11 32.05
N GLU A 473 11.97 36.35 30.74
CA GLU A 473 12.70 35.62 29.69
C GLU A 473 14.03 34.98 30.14
N PRO A 474 14.17 33.64 30.10
CA PRO A 474 15.42 33.00 30.49
C PRO A 474 16.57 33.38 29.53
N ASP A 475 17.79 33.51 30.06
CA ASP A 475 19.02 33.71 29.27
C ASP A 475 19.31 32.46 28.41
N THR A 476 18.65 32.43 27.25
CA THR A 476 18.65 31.29 26.33
C THR A 476 20.04 30.89 25.87
N ASP A 477 20.97 31.83 25.74
CA ASP A 477 22.36 31.56 25.34
C ASP A 477 23.11 30.80 26.46
N ALA A 478 22.89 31.16 27.72
CA ALA A 478 23.48 30.47 28.86
C ALA A 478 22.91 29.05 29.05
N LEU A 479 21.63 28.84 28.74
CA LEU A 479 20.98 27.51 28.78
C LEU A 479 21.50 26.59 27.66
N ILE A 480 21.69 27.15 26.46
CA ILE A 480 22.28 26.45 25.31
C ILE A 480 23.72 26.01 25.65
N ALA A 481 24.54 26.91 26.19
CA ALA A 481 25.91 26.59 26.60
C ALA A 481 25.96 25.47 27.65
N LEU A 482 25.03 25.46 28.61
CA LEU A 482 24.93 24.41 29.63
C LEU A 482 24.57 23.05 29.02
N LEU A 483 23.64 23.02 28.06
CA LEU A 483 23.25 21.79 27.37
C LEU A 483 24.36 21.24 26.46
N GLU A 484 25.14 22.12 25.82
CA GLU A 484 26.36 21.75 25.10
C GLU A 484 27.42 21.19 26.03
N GLU A 485 27.62 21.79 27.21
CA GLU A 485 28.57 21.32 28.22
C GLU A 485 28.21 19.92 28.75
N LEU A 486 26.92 19.62 28.87
CA LEU A 486 26.43 18.29 29.22
C LEU A 486 26.60 17.28 28.07
N GLY A 487 27.04 17.70 26.89
CA GLY A 487 27.21 16.83 25.72
C GLY A 487 25.89 16.36 25.10
N ILE A 488 24.81 17.10 25.34
CA ILE A 488 23.46 16.83 24.79
C ILE A 488 23.32 17.44 23.39
N GLY A 489 24.05 18.53 23.12
CA GLY A 489 24.03 19.24 21.83
C GLY A 489 22.74 20.02 21.59
N VAL A 490 22.78 21.00 20.68
CA VAL A 490 21.62 21.85 20.35
C VAL A 490 21.20 21.54 18.91
N GLN A 491 20.02 20.93 18.76
CA GLN A 491 19.43 20.73 17.43
C GLN A 491 19.01 22.08 16.83
N PRO A 492 19.26 22.36 15.53
CA PRO A 492 19.05 23.69 14.93
C PRO A 492 17.63 24.26 15.07
N TYR A 493 16.62 23.40 15.26
CA TYR A 493 15.20 23.76 15.33
C TYR A 493 14.78 24.37 16.70
N LEU A 494 15.61 24.26 17.74
CA LEU A 494 15.29 24.76 19.08
C LEU A 494 15.52 26.28 19.24
N ALA A 495 16.39 26.89 18.43
CA ALA A 495 16.65 28.34 18.44
C ALA A 495 15.48 29.19 17.88
N SER A 496 14.47 28.55 17.28
CA SER A 496 13.23 29.16 16.77
C SER A 496 12.04 29.05 17.73
N ALA A 497 12.09 28.15 18.73
CA ALA A 497 10.96 27.90 19.63
C ALA A 497 10.66 29.09 20.57
N TYR A 498 11.67 29.89 20.92
CA TYR A 498 11.50 31.13 21.70
C TYR A 498 11.22 32.38 20.84
N ARG A 499 11.38 32.31 19.51
CA ARG A 499 11.44 33.51 18.64
C ARG A 499 10.14 33.80 17.89
N HIS A 500 8.98 33.51 18.48
CA HIS A 500 7.67 33.72 17.83
C HIS A 500 6.81 34.75 18.57
N GLU A 501 7.08 36.04 18.32
CA GLU A 501 6.33 37.17 18.92
C GLU A 501 5.25 37.75 17.97
N ARG A 502 4.65 36.94 17.07
CA ARG A 502 3.73 37.52 16.06
C ARG A 502 2.43 36.80 15.69
N SER A 503 1.96 35.84 16.48
CA SER A 503 0.57 35.39 16.35
C SER A 503 0.10 34.87 17.70
N GLY A 504 -0.90 35.53 18.29
CA GLY A 504 -1.43 35.29 19.64
C GLY A 504 -2.13 33.94 19.80
N ILE A 505 -1.39 32.85 19.60
CA ILE A 505 -1.82 31.47 19.81
C ILE A 505 -0.81 30.84 20.77
N ASN A 506 -1.21 30.69 22.04
CA ASN A 506 -0.48 29.91 23.04
C ASN A 506 -0.53 28.42 22.65
N THR A 507 0.43 27.98 21.83
CA THR A 507 0.77 26.57 21.69
C THR A 507 1.93 26.30 22.63
N LEU A 508 1.63 25.73 23.79
CA LEU A 508 2.66 25.18 24.68
C LEU A 508 3.27 23.99 23.97
N ASN A 509 4.41 24.22 23.30
CA ASN A 509 5.25 23.16 22.77
C ASN A 509 5.81 22.36 23.97
N THR A 510 5.59 21.06 23.97
CA THR A 510 6.05 20.12 25.01
C THR A 510 7.58 20.00 25.11
N ASP A 511 8.32 20.61 24.18
CA ASP A 511 9.80 20.63 24.13
C ASP A 511 10.49 21.67 25.03
N LEU A 512 9.77 22.31 25.95
CA LEU A 512 10.37 23.19 26.98
C LEU A 512 11.04 22.44 28.14
N ARG A 513 10.98 21.11 28.20
CA ARG A 513 11.51 20.33 29.34
C ARG A 513 13.02 20.46 29.53
N LEU A 514 13.81 20.37 28.45
CA LEU A 514 15.27 20.49 28.55
C LEU A 514 15.69 21.92 28.91
N PHE A 515 14.99 22.94 28.41
CA PHE A 515 15.22 24.33 28.80
C PHE A 515 14.82 24.58 30.25
N LYS A 516 13.68 24.04 30.71
CA LYS A 516 13.28 24.13 32.13
C LYS A 516 14.25 23.37 33.04
N ALA A 517 14.73 22.20 32.63
CA ALA A 517 15.74 21.44 33.36
C ALA A 517 17.06 22.21 33.43
N ALA A 518 17.52 22.76 32.30
CA ALA A 518 18.70 23.61 32.23
C ALA A 518 18.52 24.87 33.10
N GLU A 519 17.33 25.48 33.13
CA GLU A 519 17.01 26.64 33.97
C GLU A 519 17.07 26.28 35.46
N LYS A 520 16.52 25.13 35.86
CA LYS A 520 16.65 24.61 37.22
C LYS A 520 18.12 24.37 37.58
N LEU A 521 18.89 23.71 36.71
CA LEU A 521 20.33 23.51 36.93
C LEU A 521 21.06 24.85 37.04
N GLN A 522 20.75 25.82 36.18
CA GLN A 522 21.35 27.15 36.19
C GLN A 522 21.11 27.88 37.51
N LYS A 523 19.93 27.73 38.12
CA LYS A 523 19.63 28.28 39.46
C LYS A 523 20.47 27.65 40.57
N LEU A 524 20.88 26.39 40.42
CA LEU A 524 21.71 25.67 41.41
C LEU A 524 23.21 25.99 41.28
N ILE A 525 23.69 26.34 40.07
CA ILE A 525 25.11 26.60 39.81
C ILE A 525 25.73 27.62 40.78
N PRO A 526 25.15 28.80 41.04
CA PRO A 526 25.75 29.78 41.96
C PRO A 526 25.92 29.26 43.39
N VAL A 527 24.99 28.41 43.86
CA VAL A 527 25.05 27.77 45.17
C VAL A 527 26.22 26.78 45.22
N LEU A 528 26.39 25.99 44.16
CA LEU A 528 27.42 24.95 44.07
C LEU A 528 28.81 25.48 43.72
N GLU A 529 28.91 26.63 43.05
CA GLU A 529 30.18 27.29 42.78
C GLU A 529 30.75 28.02 44.00
N ASP A 530 29.88 28.42 44.94
CA ASP A 530 30.18 29.10 46.19
C ASP A 530 31.26 30.17 46.02
N THR A 531 31.02 31.13 45.13
CA THR A 531 32.02 32.14 44.73
C THR A 531 32.49 33.01 45.91
N GLU A 532 31.69 33.12 46.96
CA GLU A 532 32.01 33.85 48.20
C GLU A 532 32.66 32.96 49.29
N GLY A 533 32.71 31.64 49.10
CA GLY A 533 33.36 30.67 50.01
C GLY A 533 32.61 30.42 51.33
N GLN A 534 31.37 30.91 51.46
CA GLN A 534 30.60 30.82 52.70
C GLN A 534 30.12 29.38 52.96
N ARG A 535 29.71 28.68 51.90
CA ARG A 535 29.17 27.32 51.98
C ARG A 535 30.28 26.28 52.20
N ILE A 536 31.46 26.48 51.61
CA ILE A 536 32.67 25.71 51.91
C ILE A 536 33.05 25.84 53.38
N SER A 537 33.04 27.07 53.92
CA SER A 537 33.32 27.31 55.34
C SER A 537 32.29 26.64 56.25
N ALA A 538 31.00 26.78 55.93
CA ALA A 538 29.91 26.17 56.68
C ALA A 538 29.99 24.63 56.68
N LEU A 539 30.19 24.01 55.50
CA LEU A 539 30.37 22.57 55.38
C LEU A 539 31.58 22.07 56.19
N ARG A 540 32.67 22.84 56.23
CA ARG A 540 33.84 22.54 57.07
C ARG A 540 33.50 22.54 58.56
N VAL A 541 32.82 23.58 59.02
CA VAL A 541 32.45 23.76 60.44
C VAL A 541 31.49 22.66 60.88
N VAL A 542 30.45 22.40 60.08
CA VAL A 542 29.36 21.47 60.43
C VAL A 542 29.82 20.01 60.34
N VAL A 543 30.53 19.61 59.27
CA VAL A 543 31.07 18.24 59.17
C VAL A 543 32.11 17.99 60.27
N GLY A 544 32.98 18.97 60.58
CA GLY A 544 34.02 18.83 61.60
C GLY A 544 33.48 18.68 63.03
N GLN A 545 32.24 19.10 63.31
CA GLN A 545 31.59 18.93 64.61
C GLN A 545 31.09 17.51 64.86
N PHE A 546 30.75 16.78 63.79
CA PHE A 546 30.20 15.42 63.88
C PHE A 546 31.24 14.34 63.56
N PHE A 547 32.16 14.63 62.64
CA PHE A 547 33.10 13.65 62.10
C PHE A 547 34.54 14.11 62.29
N SER A 548 35.22 13.53 63.26
CA SER A 548 36.65 13.83 63.54
C SER A 548 37.60 12.93 62.76
N THR A 549 37.14 11.76 62.31
CA THR A 549 37.90 10.80 61.49
C THR A 549 36.96 10.05 60.53
N LEU A 550 37.51 9.44 59.47
CA LEU A 550 36.72 8.57 58.58
C LEU A 550 36.03 7.41 59.34
N ALA A 551 36.65 6.91 60.41
CA ALA A 551 36.09 5.85 61.24
C ALA A 551 34.91 6.30 62.14
N SER A 552 34.70 7.61 62.30
CA SER A 552 33.53 8.14 63.03
C SER A 552 32.25 8.23 62.18
N ILE A 553 32.33 7.95 60.87
CA ILE A 553 31.18 7.91 59.98
C ILE A 553 30.45 6.57 60.20
N SER A 554 29.34 6.62 60.94
CA SER A 554 28.45 5.51 61.22
C SER A 554 27.00 5.93 60.93
N ASP A 555 26.11 4.97 60.70
CA ASP A 555 24.70 5.22 60.38
C ASP A 555 24.03 6.10 61.46
N GLU A 556 24.36 5.87 62.74
CA GLU A 556 23.82 6.68 63.85
C GLU A 556 24.34 8.12 63.84
N GLN A 557 25.63 8.32 63.53
CA GLN A 557 26.22 9.66 63.43
C GLN A 557 25.70 10.41 62.19
N MET A 558 25.54 9.71 61.07
CA MET A 558 24.95 10.25 59.85
C MET A 558 23.48 10.64 60.06
N ALA A 559 22.70 9.83 60.78
CA ALA A 559 21.33 10.15 61.14
C ALA A 559 21.26 11.38 62.07
N SER A 560 22.16 11.48 63.05
CA SER A 560 22.23 12.65 63.93
C SER A 560 22.62 13.93 63.17
N PHE A 561 23.55 13.82 62.23
CA PHE A 561 23.97 14.92 61.37
C PHE A 561 22.82 15.41 60.49
N ARG A 562 22.05 14.50 59.85
CA ARG A 562 20.85 14.86 59.08
C ARG A 562 19.77 15.52 59.94
N GLN A 563 19.54 14.98 61.13
CA GLN A 563 18.56 15.53 62.05
C GLN A 563 18.91 16.98 62.44
N GLU A 564 20.19 17.27 62.62
CA GLU A 564 20.63 18.63 62.95
C GLU A 564 20.49 19.57 61.75
N LEU A 565 20.90 19.16 60.53
CA LEU A 565 20.67 19.96 59.32
C LEU A 565 19.18 20.30 59.13
N ALA A 566 18.28 19.34 59.34
CA ALA A 566 16.84 19.53 59.19
C ALA A 566 16.23 20.49 60.23
N ARG A 567 16.91 20.76 61.36
CA ARG A 567 16.44 21.71 62.39
C ARG A 567 16.76 23.16 62.06
N HIS A 568 17.69 23.39 61.14
CA HIS A 568 18.28 24.69 60.83
C HIS A 568 17.93 25.16 59.41
N VAL A 569 16.76 24.80 58.88
CA VAL A 569 16.31 25.25 57.55
C VAL A 569 15.92 26.74 57.60
N ASP A 570 16.47 27.55 56.68
CA ASP A 570 16.17 28.98 56.49
C ASP A 570 16.55 29.90 57.68
N ASP A 571 17.44 29.47 58.57
CA ASP A 571 17.87 30.26 59.73
C ASP A 571 19.20 31.00 59.56
N GLY A 572 19.87 30.83 58.40
CA GLY A 572 21.12 31.51 58.03
C GLY A 572 22.35 31.06 58.82
N THR A 573 22.27 29.96 59.58
CA THR A 573 23.42 29.41 60.33
C THR A 573 24.37 28.61 59.41
N ASP A 574 25.54 28.22 59.93
CA ASP A 574 26.43 27.29 59.22
C ASP A 574 25.72 25.96 58.90
N TYR A 575 24.77 25.53 59.73
CA TYR A 575 23.95 24.32 59.49
C TYR A 575 23.00 24.51 58.30
N ASP A 576 22.34 25.66 58.20
CA ASP A 576 21.50 26.03 57.06
C ASP A 576 22.30 26.04 55.75
N LEU A 577 23.44 26.73 55.74
CA LEU A 577 24.29 26.87 54.56
C LEU A 577 24.88 25.51 54.11
N ALA A 578 25.29 24.67 55.06
CA ALA A 578 25.75 23.30 54.77
C ALA A 578 24.59 22.43 54.25
N GLY A 579 23.40 22.55 54.83
CA GLY A 579 22.19 21.84 54.42
C GLY A 579 21.75 22.19 52.99
N GLN A 580 21.68 23.49 52.67
CA GLN A 580 21.38 23.99 51.32
C GLN A 580 22.38 23.48 50.29
N THR A 581 23.66 23.38 50.64
CA THR A 581 24.71 22.88 49.73
C THR A 581 24.50 21.40 49.41
N ILE A 582 24.21 20.58 50.42
CA ILE A 582 23.92 19.15 50.23
C ILE A 582 22.63 18.97 49.44
N ALA A 583 21.58 19.74 49.77
CA ALA A 583 20.31 19.73 49.04
C ALA A 583 20.50 20.11 47.56
N SER A 584 21.22 21.18 47.25
CA SER A 584 21.49 21.58 45.87
C SER A 584 22.30 20.55 45.08
N LEU A 585 23.19 19.80 45.73
CA LEU A 585 23.89 18.68 45.08
C LEU A 585 22.93 17.53 44.76
N THR A 586 22.05 17.19 45.70
CA THR A 586 21.00 16.19 45.50
C THR A 586 20.07 16.60 44.37
N ASP A 587 19.55 17.83 44.40
CA ASP A 587 18.66 18.37 43.37
C ASP A 587 19.34 18.37 41.99
N TYR A 588 20.63 18.69 41.92
CA TYR A 588 21.38 18.67 40.66
C TYR A 588 21.48 17.24 40.10
N VAL A 589 21.81 16.25 40.93
CA VAL A 589 21.85 14.85 40.51
C VAL A 589 20.46 14.36 40.12
N GLU A 590 19.44 14.75 40.88
CA GLU A 590 18.05 14.41 40.61
C GLU A 590 17.65 14.96 39.24
N ILE A 591 17.80 16.26 38.97
CA ILE A 591 17.48 16.89 37.68
C ILE A 591 18.25 16.21 36.52
N LEU A 592 19.54 15.89 36.70
CA LEU A 592 20.29 15.15 35.68
C LEU A 592 19.68 13.77 35.40
N SER A 593 19.24 13.07 36.46
CA SER A 593 18.70 11.71 36.34
C SER A 593 17.23 11.64 35.92
N THR A 594 16.39 12.58 36.34
CA THR A 594 14.94 12.56 36.17
C THR A 594 14.51 13.44 35.01
N ASP A 595 14.94 14.69 34.98
CA ASP A 595 14.52 15.67 33.98
C ASP A 595 15.35 15.57 32.69
N ILE A 596 16.64 15.22 32.79
CA ILE A 596 17.55 15.02 31.65
C ILE A 596 17.67 13.54 31.24
N GLY A 597 17.40 12.60 32.16
CA GLY A 597 17.36 11.16 31.86
C GLY A 597 18.73 10.45 31.85
N TRP A 598 19.75 11.01 32.49
CA TRP A 598 21.02 10.29 32.67
C TRP A 598 20.88 9.14 33.67
N PRO A 599 21.61 8.03 33.49
CA PRO A 599 21.72 7.01 34.54
C PRO A 599 22.22 7.63 35.85
N THR A 600 21.59 7.28 36.99
CA THR A 600 21.91 7.86 38.31
C THR A 600 23.40 7.80 38.63
N ASP A 601 24.07 6.68 38.31
CA ASP A 601 25.52 6.51 38.48
C ASP A 601 26.33 7.55 37.70
N ARG A 602 25.89 7.87 36.47
CA ARG A 602 26.52 8.88 35.61
C ARG A 602 26.28 10.29 36.16
N SER A 603 25.06 10.59 36.57
CA SER A 603 24.70 11.88 37.17
C SER A 603 25.49 12.16 38.46
N MET A 604 25.58 11.15 39.33
CA MET A 604 26.39 11.21 40.54
C MET A 604 27.88 11.37 40.20
N ALA A 605 28.42 10.57 39.27
CA ALA A 605 29.83 10.68 38.87
C ALA A 605 30.17 12.08 38.32
N PHE A 606 29.26 12.69 37.56
CA PHE A 606 29.42 14.04 37.06
C PHE A 606 29.48 15.08 38.18
N VAL A 607 28.52 15.07 39.10
CA VAL A 607 28.47 16.01 40.24
C VAL A 607 29.67 15.80 41.18
N MET A 608 30.02 14.55 41.47
CA MET A 608 31.20 14.15 42.24
C MET A 608 32.51 14.62 41.60
N GLY A 609 32.58 14.66 40.27
CA GLY A 609 33.76 15.15 39.55
C GLY A 609 33.84 16.67 39.49
N ARG A 610 32.69 17.35 39.34
CA ARG A 610 32.62 18.79 39.03
C ARG A 610 32.65 19.67 40.28
N TYR A 611 31.80 19.39 41.27
CA TYR A 611 31.55 20.31 42.38
C TYR A 611 32.22 19.87 43.68
N ILE A 612 32.24 18.57 43.97
CA ILE A 612 32.72 18.04 45.25
C ILE A 612 34.20 18.35 45.55
N PRO A 613 35.16 18.28 44.61
CA PRO A 613 36.56 18.58 44.92
C PRO A 613 36.76 20.02 45.41
N ARG A 614 35.95 20.95 44.90
CA ARG A 614 35.96 22.36 45.31
C ARG A 614 35.25 22.55 46.65
N LEU A 615 34.03 22.03 46.78
CA LEU A 615 33.20 22.21 47.97
C LEU A 615 33.81 21.57 49.24
N THR A 616 34.59 20.50 49.06
CA THR A 616 35.24 19.78 50.16
C THR A 616 36.70 20.17 50.36
N GLU A 617 37.28 20.93 49.43
CA GLU A 617 38.72 21.21 49.33
C GLU A 617 39.58 19.93 49.31
N GLY A 618 39.03 18.84 48.77
CA GLY A 618 39.70 17.53 48.68
C GLY A 618 39.85 16.80 50.02
N ASP A 619 39.15 17.22 51.07
CA ASP A 619 39.14 16.53 52.36
C ASP A 619 38.35 15.22 52.30
N ALA A 620 39.00 14.13 52.70
CA ALA A 620 38.45 12.79 52.59
C ALA A 620 37.19 12.58 53.47
N ILE A 621 37.11 13.23 54.64
CA ILE A 621 35.97 13.09 55.55
C ILE A 621 34.76 13.81 54.95
N ARG A 622 34.93 15.06 54.50
CA ARG A 622 33.86 15.83 53.85
C ARG A 622 33.38 15.17 52.56
N THR A 623 34.30 14.64 51.75
CA THR A 623 33.95 13.90 50.52
C THR A 623 33.11 12.68 50.84
N ALA A 624 33.51 11.88 51.84
CA ALA A 624 32.78 10.68 52.24
C ALA A 624 31.38 11.02 52.79
N VAL A 625 31.27 12.05 53.63
CA VAL A 625 29.98 12.48 54.20
C VAL A 625 29.01 12.95 53.10
N VAL A 626 29.47 13.76 52.15
CA VAL A 626 28.60 14.22 51.05
C VAL A 626 28.24 13.07 50.10
N GLN A 627 29.17 12.16 49.82
CA GLN A 627 28.88 11.00 48.98
C GLN A 627 27.81 10.08 49.59
N ILE A 628 27.90 9.79 50.90
CA ILE A 628 26.91 8.96 51.60
C ILE A 628 25.54 9.63 51.57
N GLN A 629 25.48 10.96 51.75
CA GLN A 629 24.22 11.71 51.68
C GLN A 629 23.58 11.61 50.28
N LEU A 630 24.37 11.74 49.22
CA LEU A 630 23.88 11.64 47.86
C LEU A 630 23.40 10.21 47.53
N GLN A 631 24.15 9.19 47.94
CA GLN A 631 23.76 7.79 47.74
C GLN A 631 22.46 7.45 48.45
N GLU A 632 22.33 7.84 49.73
CA GLU A 632 21.10 7.62 50.50
C GLU A 632 19.91 8.39 49.91
N ALA A 633 20.09 9.65 49.52
CA ALA A 633 19.02 10.47 48.95
C ALA A 633 18.49 9.91 47.61
N LEU A 634 19.34 9.21 46.86
CA LEU A 634 19.01 8.61 45.57
C LEU A 634 18.63 7.12 45.66
N GLY A 635 18.59 6.55 46.87
CA GLY A 635 18.19 5.16 47.11
C GLY A 635 19.19 4.11 46.61
N MET A 636 20.49 4.44 46.61
CA MET A 636 21.59 3.61 46.12
C MET A 636 22.29 2.77 47.19
#